data_AF-X7F7I9-F1
#
_entry.id   AF-X7F7I9-F1
#
_cell.length_a   1.000
_cell.length_b   1.000
_cell.length_c   1.000
_cell.angle_alpha   90.00
_cell.angle_beta   90.00
_cell.angle_gamma   90.00
#
_symmetry.space_group_name_H-M   'P 1'
#
loop_
_entity.id
_entity.type
_entity.pdbx_description
1 polymer ?
#
loop_
_entity_poly.entity_id
_entity_poly.type
_entity_poly.pdbx_seq_one_letter_code
_entity_poly.pdbx_strand_id
1 'polypeptide(L)'
;MPLADLIAIEETAAEARARACEEALMTAQTRFEAEQSIARTLGGQVDADGLASFGFWVPELQDLRVPSGDIFLEILRPSEPLDLTRAHQDVRFDRAFVPVIRTENHCFACVRGMRAGTRETIGDFYALVYRDAEDTWHRILDPLAMSLPFGAMAPAELYDVAAMQAQRGDRSYWESLRGETPHKFGPVTNILQIHIPTATSGGTIAALTRQFERLAERVSRNLPMEPADQLFLGYDAVQPLPVEPTTVYEAGPDFWQETDASDTGVTVSLLRPDTTNWGYDNVIAGMATVNPVLLESGRPDELVDLASVLHSFPGKPKKLIFDVVYGHSDNQGLRALNGHFFAGPNMYGQNLDYQNPAVRAILLEMQRRKVDFGADGVRVDGAQDFKYWDSGAQMLRHDDDYLQSMADVEQEVAGTRYRPWFIFEDGRPWPDEDWELSSTYRWVTEHQRDDDVFQWGPLTFAHNTPFLYTYWLSKYWRIRECLSVGAHWIMGTSNHDTLRRGTQVSPELNINTRLGQTRMEILDKAYDNPAAHTLTYAALPGVPMDFLNAMARASWGFIRNQDDRYGVKVVAEEAISLRWQVDEYSYSIPANFTRLKSLGFETRADLARFCTFLPALVDVTEYDLEDIARLLNATDPKLAGPERYTVANLKEVARAWMDDMHDYCNIGHSLGSLDPVQSAYTLALREFRAARPWLRNNYGPKDHFGYIEPLNGRTVFTALRHGPDGEQVYCVIHMEGKETGDLDPLRLKVPGIDGFGWECVLRSPGIGEDYLSGPIVLRDSMALVFTRKTR
;
A
#
# COMPACT_ATOMS: atom_id res chain seq x y z
N MET A 1 -39.48 3.25 21.84
CA MET A 1 -40.18 2.25 21.01
C MET A 1 -39.15 1.20 20.65
N PRO A 2 -39.46 -0.10 20.79
CA PRO A 2 -38.60 -1.18 20.31
C PRO A 2 -38.13 -0.94 18.87
N LEU A 3 -36.90 -1.32 18.54
CA LEU A 3 -36.35 -1.15 17.20
C LEU A 3 -37.22 -1.83 16.13
N ALA A 4 -37.74 -3.02 16.43
CA ALA A 4 -38.65 -3.76 15.55
C ALA A 4 -39.92 -2.97 15.17
N ASP A 5 -40.42 -2.08 16.05
CA ASP A 5 -41.61 -1.26 15.76
C ASP A 5 -41.29 -0.03 14.89
N LEU A 6 -40.00 0.33 14.80
CA LEU A 6 -39.51 1.44 13.97
C LEU A 6 -39.12 1.00 12.56
N ILE A 7 -38.94 -0.30 12.38
CA ILE A 7 -38.50 -0.92 11.15
C ILE A 7 -39.72 -1.42 10.37
N ALA A 8 -39.84 -0.98 9.12
CA ALA A 8 -40.87 -1.46 8.21
C ALA A 8 -40.24 -2.35 7.12
N ILE A 9 -40.71 -3.59 7.03
CA ILE A 9 -40.26 -4.57 6.04
C ILE A 9 -40.92 -4.24 4.69
N GLU A 10 -40.13 -4.09 3.65
CA GLU A 10 -40.58 -3.81 2.28
C GLU A 10 -40.49 -5.08 1.43
N GLU A 11 -41.37 -6.05 1.72
CA GLU A 11 -41.37 -7.38 1.12
C GLU A 11 -41.45 -7.33 -0.41
N THR A 12 -42.30 -6.48 -0.98
CA THR A 12 -42.41 -6.32 -2.44
C THR A 12 -41.10 -5.85 -3.09
N ALA A 13 -40.32 -5.00 -2.40
CA ALA A 13 -39.03 -4.55 -2.90
C ALA A 13 -37.97 -5.65 -2.80
N ALA A 14 -37.98 -6.43 -1.72
CA ALA A 14 -37.10 -7.60 -1.58
C ALA A 14 -37.41 -8.67 -2.64
N GLU A 15 -38.69 -8.93 -2.92
CA GLU A 15 -39.11 -9.85 -3.98
C GLU A 15 -38.68 -9.37 -5.36
N ALA A 16 -38.74 -8.05 -5.60
CA ALA A 16 -38.29 -7.47 -6.86
C ALA A 16 -36.79 -7.70 -7.08
N ARG A 17 -35.97 -7.57 -6.02
CA ARG A 17 -34.53 -7.89 -6.09
C ARG A 17 -34.28 -9.38 -6.34
N ALA A 18 -35.01 -10.25 -5.66
CA ALA A 18 -34.91 -11.70 -5.88
C ALA A 18 -35.27 -12.07 -7.33
N ARG A 19 -36.38 -11.53 -7.87
CA ARG A 19 -36.77 -11.73 -9.28
C ARG A 19 -35.73 -11.20 -10.26
N ALA A 20 -35.13 -10.04 -9.99
CA ALA A 20 -34.07 -9.47 -10.83
C ALA A 20 -32.81 -10.35 -10.82
N CYS A 21 -32.46 -10.94 -9.66
CA CYS A 21 -31.40 -11.93 -9.56
C CYS A 21 -31.70 -13.17 -10.42
N GLU A 22 -32.89 -13.74 -10.32
CA GLU A 22 -33.30 -14.89 -11.15
C GLU A 22 -33.26 -14.57 -12.64
N GLU A 23 -33.76 -13.40 -13.05
CA GLU A 23 -33.74 -12.93 -14.43
C GLU A 23 -32.31 -12.78 -14.95
N ALA A 24 -31.40 -12.18 -14.17
CA ALA A 24 -30.00 -12.08 -14.52
C ALA A 24 -29.36 -13.47 -14.74
N LEU A 25 -29.62 -14.41 -13.83
CA LEU A 25 -29.12 -15.79 -13.93
C LEU A 25 -29.68 -16.56 -15.14
N MET A 26 -30.90 -16.27 -15.57
CA MET A 26 -31.57 -16.96 -16.68
C MET A 26 -31.27 -16.36 -18.05
N THR A 27 -30.97 -15.06 -18.13
CA THR A 27 -30.86 -14.33 -19.41
C THR A 27 -29.45 -13.97 -19.84
N ALA A 28 -28.47 -13.90 -18.92
CA ALA A 28 -27.09 -13.58 -19.25
C ALA A 28 -26.44 -14.66 -20.13
N GLN A 29 -25.43 -14.30 -20.94
CA GLN A 29 -24.79 -15.27 -21.83
C GLN A 29 -23.89 -16.24 -21.07
N THR A 30 -23.27 -15.74 -20.00
CA THR A 30 -22.42 -16.55 -19.11
C THR A 30 -22.82 -16.36 -17.66
N ARG A 31 -22.45 -17.34 -16.82
CA ARG A 31 -22.66 -17.21 -15.37
C ARG A 31 -21.93 -16.00 -14.80
N PHE A 32 -20.71 -15.73 -15.29
CA PHE A 32 -19.92 -14.59 -14.82
C PHE A 32 -20.59 -13.24 -15.12
N GLU A 33 -21.14 -13.05 -16.32
CA GLU A 33 -21.91 -11.85 -16.66
C GLU A 33 -23.11 -11.65 -15.73
N ALA A 34 -23.84 -12.73 -15.43
CA ALA A 34 -24.96 -12.68 -14.49
C ALA A 34 -24.49 -12.23 -13.09
N GLU A 35 -23.43 -12.86 -12.59
CA GLU A 35 -22.87 -12.55 -11.26
C GLU A 35 -22.30 -11.13 -11.20
N GLN A 36 -21.71 -10.61 -12.28
CA GLN A 36 -21.26 -9.20 -12.33
C GLN A 36 -22.43 -8.22 -12.16
N SER A 37 -23.59 -8.51 -12.76
CA SER A 37 -24.79 -7.70 -12.56
C SER A 37 -25.33 -7.82 -11.13
N ILE A 38 -25.38 -9.05 -10.60
CA ILE A 38 -25.88 -9.31 -9.24
C ILE A 38 -24.99 -8.66 -8.18
N ALA A 39 -23.66 -8.74 -8.31
CA ALA A 39 -22.68 -8.17 -7.37
C ALA A 39 -22.93 -6.69 -7.07
N ARG A 40 -23.40 -5.92 -8.05
CA ARG A 40 -23.78 -4.49 -7.89
C ARG A 40 -24.88 -4.26 -6.86
N THR A 41 -25.70 -5.26 -6.60
CA THR A 41 -26.85 -5.20 -5.68
C THR A 41 -26.56 -5.83 -4.32
N LEU A 42 -25.39 -6.45 -4.15
CA LEU A 42 -24.96 -7.07 -2.91
C LEU A 42 -24.44 -6.02 -1.89
N GLY A 43 -24.36 -6.44 -0.64
CA GLY A 43 -24.07 -5.62 0.52
C GLY A 43 -25.20 -4.66 0.91
N GLY A 44 -24.99 -3.88 1.96
CA GLY A 44 -25.95 -2.86 2.41
C GLY A 44 -25.88 -1.56 1.61
N GLN A 45 -27.03 -1.09 1.13
CA GLN A 45 -27.17 0.13 0.34
C GLN A 45 -28.40 0.91 0.80
N VAL A 46 -28.39 2.23 0.66
CA VAL A 46 -29.54 3.09 0.95
C VAL A 46 -29.80 4.01 -0.24
N ASP A 47 -31.08 4.17 -0.60
CA ASP A 47 -31.48 5.13 -1.63
C ASP A 47 -31.91 6.49 -1.04
N ALA A 48 -32.18 7.45 -1.92
CA ALA A 48 -32.59 8.81 -1.55
C ALA A 48 -33.94 8.86 -0.81
N ASP A 49 -34.79 7.84 -0.97
CA ASP A 49 -36.08 7.73 -0.28
C ASP A 49 -35.95 7.03 1.08
N GLY A 50 -34.73 6.65 1.49
CA GLY A 50 -34.43 5.98 2.75
C GLY A 50 -34.80 4.50 2.77
N LEU A 51 -34.94 3.85 1.61
CA LEU A 51 -35.05 2.40 1.52
C LEU A 51 -33.65 1.77 1.65
N ALA A 52 -33.41 1.11 2.76
CA ALA A 52 -32.21 0.29 2.95
C ALA A 52 -32.42 -1.08 2.29
N SER A 53 -31.48 -1.50 1.46
CA SER A 53 -31.55 -2.76 0.74
C SER A 53 -30.27 -3.56 0.92
N PHE A 54 -30.43 -4.87 1.03
CA PHE A 54 -29.35 -5.80 1.35
C PHE A 54 -29.38 -6.99 0.39
N GLY A 55 -28.21 -7.42 -0.05
CA GLY A 55 -28.03 -8.64 -0.83
C GLY A 55 -26.79 -9.40 -0.36
N PHE A 56 -26.89 -10.71 -0.21
CA PHE A 56 -25.76 -11.56 0.19
C PHE A 56 -25.62 -12.76 -0.74
N TRP A 57 -24.39 -13.10 -1.11
CA TRP A 57 -24.07 -14.37 -1.76
C TRP A 57 -23.66 -15.38 -0.69
N VAL A 58 -24.49 -16.41 -0.51
CA VAL A 58 -24.47 -17.32 0.64
C VAL A 58 -24.69 -18.78 0.23
N PRO A 59 -23.84 -19.34 -0.66
CA PRO A 59 -23.94 -20.73 -1.10
C PRO A 59 -23.85 -21.73 0.06
N GLU A 60 -23.13 -21.39 1.13
CA GLU A 60 -22.96 -22.22 2.32
C GLU A 60 -24.29 -22.57 3.01
N LEU A 61 -25.31 -21.71 2.91
CA LEU A 61 -26.63 -22.00 3.47
C LEU A 61 -27.35 -23.12 2.72
N GLN A 62 -26.98 -23.37 1.46
CA GLN A 62 -27.46 -24.55 0.73
C GLN A 62 -26.71 -25.81 1.16
N ASP A 63 -25.39 -25.72 1.28
CA ASP A 63 -24.54 -26.83 1.70
C ASP A 63 -24.94 -27.35 3.09
N LEU A 64 -25.22 -26.42 4.00
CA LEU A 64 -25.68 -26.68 5.37
C LEU A 64 -27.18 -27.00 5.45
N ARG A 65 -27.94 -26.86 4.35
CA ARG A 65 -29.40 -27.10 4.26
C ARG A 65 -30.22 -26.29 5.27
N VAL A 66 -29.84 -25.03 5.47
CA VAL A 66 -30.55 -24.11 6.37
C VAL A 66 -31.92 -23.73 5.76
N PRO A 67 -33.04 -23.92 6.47
CA PRO A 67 -34.36 -23.52 5.99
C PRO A 67 -34.50 -22.00 5.82
N SER A 68 -35.23 -21.53 4.81
CA SER A 68 -35.41 -20.09 4.58
C SER A 68 -36.06 -19.34 5.75
N GLY A 69 -36.91 -20.02 6.53
CA GLY A 69 -37.55 -19.45 7.72
C GLY A 69 -36.62 -19.25 8.91
N ASP A 70 -35.38 -19.75 8.83
CA ASP A 70 -34.35 -19.65 9.87
C ASP A 70 -33.21 -18.70 9.46
N ILE A 71 -33.42 -17.86 8.43
CA ILE A 71 -32.46 -16.87 7.94
C ILE A 71 -33.06 -15.48 8.10
N PHE A 72 -32.29 -14.57 8.69
CA PHE A 72 -32.73 -13.21 8.99
C PHE A 72 -31.62 -12.19 8.69
N LEU A 73 -32.01 -10.98 8.33
CA LEU A 73 -31.14 -9.81 8.46
C LEU A 73 -31.22 -9.35 9.92
N GLU A 74 -30.10 -9.36 10.61
CA GLU A 74 -29.95 -8.75 11.94
C GLU A 74 -29.67 -7.27 11.78
N ILE A 75 -30.41 -6.43 12.50
CA ILE A 75 -30.20 -4.98 12.59
C ILE A 75 -29.92 -4.61 14.04
N LEU A 76 -28.84 -3.85 14.25
CA LEU A 76 -28.34 -3.43 15.54
C LEU A 76 -28.24 -1.90 15.58
N ARG A 77 -29.04 -1.27 16.45
CA ARG A 77 -29.02 0.18 16.67
C ARG A 77 -28.43 0.49 18.04
N PRO A 78 -27.36 1.30 18.15
CA PRO A 78 -26.84 1.68 19.45
C PRO A 78 -27.89 2.51 20.20
N SER A 79 -28.15 2.16 21.46
CA SER A 79 -29.15 2.85 22.30
C SER A 79 -28.72 4.26 22.70
N GLU A 80 -27.41 4.53 22.65
CA GLU A 80 -26.76 5.81 22.90
C GLU A 80 -25.81 6.14 21.73
N PRO A 81 -25.52 7.42 21.44
CA PRO A 81 -24.53 7.78 20.43
C PRO A 81 -23.15 7.18 20.75
N LEU A 82 -22.52 6.48 19.79
CA LEU A 82 -21.15 6.00 19.99
C LEU A 82 -20.14 7.11 19.67
N ASP A 83 -19.01 7.06 20.38
CA ASP A 83 -17.85 7.90 20.09
C ASP A 83 -16.73 7.00 19.56
N LEU A 84 -16.47 7.06 18.26
CA LEU A 84 -15.45 6.24 17.58
C LEU A 84 -14.01 6.64 17.97
N THR A 85 -13.83 7.73 18.71
CA THR A 85 -12.51 8.17 19.22
C THR A 85 -12.12 7.53 20.54
N ARG A 86 -13.06 6.88 21.23
CA ARG A 86 -12.79 6.19 22.50
C ARG A 86 -12.11 4.85 22.27
N ALA A 87 -11.04 4.59 23.02
CA ALA A 87 -10.32 3.31 22.97
C ALA A 87 -11.19 2.11 23.36
N HIS A 88 -12.06 2.28 24.37
CA HIS A 88 -12.98 1.25 24.83
C HIS A 88 -14.32 1.85 25.29
N GLN A 89 -15.42 1.17 24.97
CA GLN A 89 -16.77 1.49 25.43
C GLN A 89 -17.67 0.25 25.44
N ASP A 90 -18.48 0.09 26.49
CA ASP A 90 -19.53 -0.91 26.56
C ASP A 90 -20.88 -0.25 26.24
N VAL A 91 -21.58 -0.74 25.21
CA VAL A 91 -22.82 -0.11 24.73
C VAL A 91 -23.89 -1.16 24.49
N ARG A 92 -25.13 -0.83 24.90
CA ARG A 92 -26.31 -1.64 24.55
C ARG A 92 -26.79 -1.29 23.15
N PHE A 93 -26.99 -2.30 22.32
CA PHE A 93 -27.65 -2.20 21.04
C PHE A 93 -29.07 -2.77 21.14
N ASP A 94 -30.03 -2.03 20.60
CA ASP A 94 -31.35 -2.59 20.29
C ASP A 94 -31.21 -3.49 19.06
N ARG A 95 -31.88 -4.64 19.08
CA ARG A 95 -31.78 -5.67 18.03
C ARG A 95 -33.14 -5.91 17.38
N ALA A 96 -33.14 -6.13 16.07
CA ALA A 96 -34.29 -6.57 15.31
C ALA A 96 -33.88 -7.60 14.26
N PHE A 97 -34.75 -8.57 14.01
CA PHE A 97 -34.58 -9.57 12.95
C PHE A 97 -35.61 -9.35 11.85
N VAL A 98 -35.14 -9.24 10.62
CA VAL A 98 -35.97 -9.05 9.44
C VAL A 98 -35.91 -10.32 8.59
N PRO A 99 -37.05 -10.93 8.23
CA PRO A 99 -37.08 -12.04 7.29
C PRO A 99 -36.44 -11.68 5.94
N VAL A 100 -35.76 -12.64 5.34
CA VAL A 100 -35.13 -12.46 4.01
C VAL A 100 -35.82 -13.30 2.96
N ILE A 101 -35.70 -12.88 1.71
CA ILE A 101 -36.10 -13.66 0.55
C ILE A 101 -34.87 -14.34 -0.01
N ARG A 102 -34.87 -15.67 0.06
CA ARG A 102 -33.83 -16.51 -0.53
C ARG A 102 -34.20 -16.89 -1.96
N THR A 103 -33.27 -16.70 -2.89
CA THR A 103 -33.35 -17.22 -4.25
C THR A 103 -32.00 -17.79 -4.65
N GLU A 104 -31.97 -19.05 -5.09
CA GLU A 104 -30.75 -19.79 -5.37
C GLU A 104 -29.73 -19.69 -4.20
N ASN A 105 -28.53 -19.16 -4.49
CA ASN A 105 -27.43 -18.91 -3.54
C ASN A 105 -27.44 -17.50 -2.96
N HIS A 106 -28.54 -16.75 -3.08
CA HIS A 106 -28.63 -15.36 -2.67
C HIS A 106 -29.75 -15.11 -1.66
N CYS A 107 -29.53 -14.15 -0.77
CA CYS A 107 -30.55 -13.66 0.16
C CYS A 107 -30.71 -12.14 0.00
N PHE A 108 -31.96 -11.68 0.00
CA PHE A 108 -32.31 -10.27 -0.17
C PHE A 108 -33.27 -9.79 0.92
N ALA A 109 -33.06 -8.57 1.40
CA ALA A 109 -33.96 -7.88 2.33
C ALA A 109 -34.03 -6.39 1.99
N CYS A 110 -35.22 -5.81 2.17
CA CYS A 110 -35.46 -4.38 1.96
C CYS A 110 -36.25 -3.83 3.15
N VAL A 111 -35.80 -2.69 3.67
CA VAL A 111 -36.19 -2.17 4.98
C VAL A 111 -36.28 -0.65 4.97
N ARG A 112 -37.34 -0.08 5.54
CA ARG A 112 -37.43 1.35 5.88
C ARG A 112 -37.29 1.57 7.38
N GLY A 113 -36.81 2.76 7.75
CA GLY A 113 -36.65 3.16 9.15
C GLY A 113 -35.28 2.84 9.76
N MET A 114 -34.38 2.23 8.99
CA MET A 114 -32.95 2.15 9.32
C MET A 114 -32.29 3.52 9.21
N ARG A 115 -31.22 3.73 9.98
CA ARG A 115 -30.37 4.91 9.94
C ARG A 115 -29.12 4.57 9.15
N ALA A 116 -28.85 5.32 8.09
CA ALA A 116 -27.55 5.26 7.42
C ALA A 116 -26.58 6.23 8.10
N GLY A 117 -25.33 5.79 8.25
CA GLY A 117 -24.23 6.61 8.75
C GLY A 117 -23.83 7.66 7.73
N THR A 118 -23.29 8.75 8.26
CA THR A 118 -22.72 9.88 7.52
C THR A 118 -21.41 10.28 8.18
N ARG A 119 -20.75 11.30 7.61
CA ARG A 119 -19.59 11.97 8.23
C ARG A 119 -19.81 12.31 9.71
N GLU A 120 -21.01 12.76 10.09
CA GLU A 120 -21.32 13.21 11.45
C GLU A 120 -22.03 12.17 12.32
N THR A 121 -22.72 11.20 11.72
CA THR A 121 -23.66 10.33 12.45
C THR A 121 -23.41 8.86 12.20
N ILE A 122 -23.53 8.04 13.26
CA ILE A 122 -23.37 6.59 13.16
C ILE A 122 -24.68 5.97 12.68
N GLY A 123 -24.58 5.06 11.72
CA GLY A 123 -25.67 4.28 11.18
C GLY A 123 -26.03 3.07 12.04
N ASP A 124 -27.08 2.38 11.63
CA ASP A 124 -27.38 1.06 12.16
C ASP A 124 -26.40 0.03 11.60
N PHE A 125 -26.05 -0.94 12.44
CA PHE A 125 -25.21 -2.05 12.07
C PHE A 125 -26.05 -3.23 11.58
N TYR A 126 -25.51 -4.03 10.67
CA TYR A 126 -26.21 -5.17 10.10
C TYR A 126 -25.29 -6.33 9.78
N ALA A 127 -25.88 -7.52 9.77
CA ALA A 127 -25.30 -8.74 9.23
C ALA A 127 -26.42 -9.71 8.85
N LEU A 128 -26.12 -10.69 8.00
CA LEU A 128 -27.04 -11.81 7.82
C LEU A 128 -26.79 -12.81 8.95
N VAL A 129 -27.85 -13.33 9.54
CA VAL A 129 -27.78 -14.36 10.57
C VAL A 129 -28.65 -15.54 10.20
N TYR A 130 -28.26 -16.71 10.68
CA TYR A 130 -29.07 -17.89 10.53
C TYR A 130 -28.98 -18.79 11.74
N ARG A 131 -29.97 -19.65 11.88
CA ARG A 131 -30.04 -20.66 12.92
C ARG A 131 -29.81 -22.04 12.33
N ASP A 132 -28.87 -22.78 12.90
CA ASP A 132 -28.57 -24.13 12.46
C ASP A 132 -29.56 -25.16 13.05
N ALA A 133 -29.36 -26.44 12.72
CA ALA A 133 -30.19 -27.53 13.20
C ALA A 133 -30.09 -27.77 14.73
N GLU A 134 -29.09 -27.21 15.39
CA GLU A 134 -28.85 -27.28 16.83
C GLU A 134 -29.36 -26.04 17.57
N ASP A 135 -30.11 -25.17 16.89
CA ASP A 135 -30.63 -23.90 17.42
C ASP A 135 -29.52 -22.86 17.72
N THR A 136 -28.32 -23.06 17.17
CA THR A 136 -27.20 -22.12 17.33
C THR A 136 -27.27 -21.02 16.28
N TRP A 137 -27.10 -19.78 16.73
CA TRP A 137 -27.06 -18.61 15.86
C TRP A 137 -25.67 -18.38 15.29
N HIS A 138 -25.61 -18.17 13.99
CA HIS A 138 -24.40 -17.87 13.23
C HIS A 138 -24.57 -16.57 12.47
N ARG A 139 -23.45 -15.86 12.22
CA ARG A 139 -23.43 -14.60 11.49
C ARG A 139 -22.59 -14.72 10.21
N ILE A 140 -23.11 -14.15 9.13
CA ILE A 140 -22.45 -13.96 7.84
C ILE A 140 -22.27 -12.44 7.65
N LEU A 141 -21.02 -12.02 7.50
CA LEU A 141 -20.64 -10.61 7.37
C LEU A 141 -20.78 -10.13 5.91
N ASP A 142 -20.85 -8.81 5.71
CA ASP A 142 -20.89 -8.23 4.37
C ASP A 142 -19.46 -8.00 3.83
N PRO A 143 -19.00 -8.78 2.83
CA PRO A 143 -17.68 -8.55 2.22
C PRO A 143 -17.60 -7.21 1.47
N LEU A 144 -18.72 -6.62 1.07
CA LEU A 144 -18.81 -5.41 0.26
C LEU A 144 -19.17 -4.17 1.09
N ALA A 145 -19.02 -4.25 2.41
CA ALA A 145 -19.34 -3.19 3.35
C ALA A 145 -18.63 -1.87 3.00
N MET A 146 -19.35 -0.76 3.17
CA MET A 146 -18.86 0.60 2.91
C MET A 146 -18.40 1.33 4.18
N SER A 147 -18.66 0.78 5.36
CA SER A 147 -18.12 1.27 6.63
C SER A 147 -17.94 0.11 7.63
N LEU A 148 -16.74 0.01 8.20
CA LEU A 148 -16.34 -1.02 9.16
C LEU A 148 -15.60 -0.38 10.35
N PRO A 149 -16.28 0.41 11.20
CA PRO A 149 -15.62 1.18 12.27
C PRO A 149 -14.90 0.30 13.30
N PHE A 150 -15.28 -0.98 13.40
CA PHE A 150 -14.69 -1.97 14.31
C PHE A 150 -13.99 -3.13 13.55
N GLY A 151 -13.61 -2.92 12.30
CA GLY A 151 -12.84 -3.88 11.49
C GLY A 151 -13.67 -4.99 10.83
N ALA A 152 -13.00 -5.83 10.04
CA ALA A 152 -13.62 -6.82 9.15
C ALA A 152 -14.32 -8.00 9.86
N MET A 153 -14.12 -8.15 11.17
CA MET A 153 -14.77 -9.20 11.99
C MET A 153 -16.05 -8.70 12.70
N ALA A 154 -16.40 -7.43 12.51
CA ALA A 154 -17.60 -6.82 13.11
C ALA A 154 -18.74 -6.72 12.08
N PRO A 155 -20.01 -6.63 12.53
CA PRO A 155 -21.12 -6.23 11.67
C PRO A 155 -20.83 -4.92 10.93
N ALA A 156 -21.32 -4.80 9.70
CA ALA A 156 -21.12 -3.61 8.88
C ALA A 156 -22.04 -2.48 9.32
N GLU A 157 -21.60 -1.23 9.23
CA GLU A 157 -22.47 -0.05 9.36
C GLU A 157 -23.13 0.23 8.00
N LEU A 158 -24.46 0.42 7.99
CA LEU A 158 -25.14 0.94 6.79
C LEU A 158 -24.69 2.39 6.59
N TYR A 159 -24.12 2.72 5.43
CA TYR A 159 -23.51 4.03 5.18
C TYR A 159 -24.10 4.72 3.94
N ASP A 160 -24.34 6.03 4.02
CA ASP A 160 -24.85 6.83 2.90
C ASP A 160 -23.71 7.25 1.96
N VAL A 161 -23.33 6.32 1.07
CA VAL A 161 -22.29 6.55 0.06
C VAL A 161 -22.68 7.67 -0.90
N ALA A 162 -23.97 7.81 -1.23
CA ALA A 162 -24.44 8.85 -2.15
C ALA A 162 -24.23 10.24 -1.53
N ALA A 163 -24.53 10.42 -0.24
CA ALA A 163 -24.24 11.65 0.49
C ALA A 163 -22.74 11.92 0.58
N MET A 164 -21.92 10.92 0.89
CA MET A 164 -20.44 11.05 0.92
C MET A 164 -19.91 11.54 -0.43
N GLN A 165 -20.31 10.90 -1.53
CA GLN A 165 -19.94 11.32 -2.90
C GLN A 165 -20.52 12.69 -3.26
N ALA A 166 -21.68 13.06 -2.71
CA ALA A 166 -22.28 14.37 -2.95
C ALA A 166 -21.59 15.52 -2.19
N GLN A 167 -20.79 15.23 -1.17
CA GLN A 167 -20.12 16.26 -0.38
C GLN A 167 -18.64 16.47 -0.77
N ARG A 168 -18.11 15.67 -1.69
CA ARG A 168 -16.71 15.76 -2.13
C ARG A 168 -16.34 17.15 -2.70
N GLY A 169 -15.13 17.60 -2.36
CA GLY A 169 -14.64 18.95 -2.68
C GLY A 169 -14.08 19.12 -4.10
N ASP A 170 -13.83 18.03 -4.81
CA ASP A 170 -13.16 17.96 -6.13
C ASP A 170 -14.11 17.70 -7.30
N ARG A 171 -15.42 17.95 -7.15
CA ARG A 171 -16.40 17.73 -8.25
C ARG A 171 -15.98 18.40 -9.57
N SER A 172 -15.44 19.61 -9.52
CA SER A 172 -14.98 20.34 -10.70
C SER A 172 -13.84 19.64 -11.44
N TYR A 173 -12.97 18.91 -10.73
CA TYR A 173 -11.92 18.10 -11.34
C TYR A 173 -12.54 17.00 -12.20
N TRP A 174 -13.44 16.21 -11.63
CA TRP A 174 -14.11 15.12 -12.34
C TRP A 174 -15.03 15.58 -13.46
N GLU A 175 -15.77 16.68 -13.27
CA GLU A 175 -16.59 17.27 -14.32
C GLU A 175 -15.75 17.70 -15.53
N SER A 176 -14.52 18.17 -15.31
CA SER A 176 -13.60 18.57 -16.40
C SER A 176 -13.11 17.40 -17.26
N LEU A 177 -13.19 16.17 -16.75
CA LEU A 177 -12.78 14.94 -17.44
C LEU A 177 -13.93 14.30 -18.23
N ARG A 178 -15.17 14.80 -18.06
CA ARG A 178 -16.36 14.21 -18.66
C ARG A 178 -16.32 14.28 -20.19
N GLY A 179 -16.62 13.16 -20.83
CA GLY A 179 -16.74 13.04 -22.28
C GLY A 179 -17.87 12.10 -22.72
N GLU A 180 -18.01 11.89 -24.03
CA GLU A 180 -18.98 10.94 -24.60
C GLU A 180 -18.64 9.49 -24.21
N THR A 181 -17.34 9.16 -24.24
CA THR A 181 -16.78 7.90 -23.74
C THR A 181 -16.19 8.11 -22.34
N PRO A 182 -16.08 7.05 -21.52
CA PRO A 182 -15.36 7.13 -20.26
C PRO A 182 -13.95 7.72 -20.43
N HIS A 183 -13.53 8.60 -19.53
CA HIS A 183 -12.16 9.11 -19.51
C HIS A 183 -11.18 7.98 -19.22
N LYS A 184 -10.09 7.84 -19.98
CA LYS A 184 -9.02 6.89 -19.67
C LYS A 184 -7.81 7.66 -19.15
N PHE A 185 -7.43 7.41 -17.89
CA PHE A 185 -6.22 7.97 -17.33
C PHE A 185 -4.99 7.30 -17.91
N GLY A 186 -4.02 8.13 -18.31
CA GLY A 186 -2.71 7.67 -18.73
C GLY A 186 -1.64 7.81 -17.64
N PRO A 187 -0.41 7.35 -17.92
CA PRO A 187 0.69 7.34 -16.97
C PRO A 187 1.10 8.73 -16.49
N VAL A 188 1.49 8.79 -15.22
CA VAL A 188 2.05 9.98 -14.57
C VAL A 188 3.54 10.15 -14.88
N THR A 189 4.11 11.29 -14.49
CA THR A 189 5.55 11.55 -14.70
C THR A 189 6.45 11.03 -13.58
N ASN A 190 5.93 10.87 -12.36
CA ASN A 190 6.58 10.32 -11.18
C ASN A 190 5.53 10.05 -10.08
N ILE A 191 5.89 9.22 -9.08
CA ILE A 191 5.01 8.77 -7.99
C ILE A 191 5.72 8.96 -6.64
N LEU A 192 5.00 9.49 -5.64
CA LEU A 192 5.39 9.42 -4.23
C LEU A 192 4.57 8.33 -3.53
N GLN A 193 5.24 7.27 -3.10
CA GLN A 193 4.67 6.23 -2.25
C GLN A 193 4.70 6.68 -0.78
N ILE A 194 3.58 6.49 -0.07
CA ILE A 194 3.37 7.03 1.28
C ILE A 194 2.82 5.93 2.18
N HIS A 195 3.54 5.59 3.25
CA HIS A 195 2.97 4.78 4.31
C HIS A 195 2.20 5.68 5.29
N ILE A 196 0.86 5.64 5.30
CA ILE A 196 0.01 6.62 6.02
C ILE A 196 0.38 6.73 7.51
N PRO A 197 0.47 5.63 8.29
CA PRO A 197 0.76 5.70 9.72
C PRO A 197 2.10 6.37 10.09
N THR A 198 3.09 6.35 9.18
CA THR A 198 4.42 6.93 9.42
C THR A 198 4.65 8.26 8.71
N ALA A 199 3.73 8.69 7.84
CA ALA A 199 3.90 9.85 6.97
C ALA A 199 3.74 11.21 7.66
N THR A 200 3.05 11.23 8.81
CA THR A 200 2.84 12.44 9.61
C THR A 200 2.85 12.08 11.09
N SER A 201 3.05 13.06 11.97
CA SER A 201 2.98 12.82 13.43
C SER A 201 1.61 12.31 13.90
N GLY A 202 0.55 12.53 13.11
CA GLY A 202 -0.80 12.05 13.44
C GLY A 202 -1.08 10.63 12.96
N GLY A 203 -0.37 10.14 11.94
CA GLY A 203 -0.51 8.76 11.44
C GLY A 203 -1.87 8.40 10.81
N THR A 204 -2.71 9.39 10.47
CA THR A 204 -4.05 9.17 9.92
C THR A 204 -4.20 9.79 8.53
N ILE A 205 -5.25 9.38 7.81
CA ILE A 205 -5.64 10.01 6.54
C ILE A 205 -5.94 11.50 6.78
N ALA A 206 -6.73 11.86 7.80
CA ALA A 206 -6.99 13.27 8.14
C ALA A 206 -5.71 14.08 8.40
N ALA A 207 -4.71 13.50 9.08
CA ALA A 207 -3.43 14.17 9.30
C ALA A 207 -2.65 14.39 7.99
N LEU A 208 -2.66 13.42 7.09
CA LEU A 208 -2.07 13.56 5.75
C LEU A 208 -2.82 14.60 4.89
N THR A 209 -4.14 14.63 4.96
CA THR A 209 -4.98 15.65 4.30
C THR A 209 -4.56 17.04 4.74
N ARG A 210 -4.49 17.29 6.05
CA ARG A 210 -4.04 18.60 6.60
C ARG A 210 -2.62 18.96 6.17
N GLN A 211 -1.73 17.98 6.02
CA GLN A 211 -0.39 18.20 5.48
C GLN A 211 -0.44 18.72 4.05
N PHE A 212 -1.26 18.13 3.16
CA PHE A 212 -1.43 18.63 1.79
C PHE A 212 -2.19 19.95 1.72
N GLU A 213 -3.16 20.21 2.60
CA GLU A 213 -3.84 21.51 2.70
C GLU A 213 -2.86 22.63 3.06
N ARG A 214 -2.00 22.39 4.05
CA ARG A 214 -0.93 23.32 4.44
C ARG A 214 0.00 23.61 3.27
N LEU A 215 0.41 22.58 2.54
CA LEU A 215 1.26 22.73 1.35
C LEU A 215 0.56 23.51 0.24
N ALA A 216 -0.71 23.21 -0.03
CA ALA A 216 -1.52 23.93 -1.00
C ALA A 216 -1.64 25.42 -0.64
N GLU A 217 -1.89 25.76 0.63
CA GLU A 217 -1.92 27.15 1.09
C GLU A 217 -0.57 27.85 0.85
N ARG A 218 0.56 27.20 1.18
CA ARG A 218 1.89 27.78 0.95
C ARG A 218 2.17 27.99 -0.54
N VAL A 219 1.85 27.01 -1.39
CA VAL A 219 2.05 27.09 -2.85
C VAL A 219 1.18 28.20 -3.45
N SER A 220 -0.11 28.26 -3.09
CA SER A 220 -1.03 29.29 -3.61
C SER A 220 -0.63 30.72 -3.24
N ARG A 221 0.01 30.90 -2.07
CA ARG A 221 0.53 32.19 -1.61
C ARG A 221 1.97 32.47 -2.03
N ASN A 222 2.59 31.56 -2.80
CA ASN A 222 3.98 31.65 -3.22
C ASN A 222 4.94 31.89 -2.04
N LEU A 223 4.72 31.17 -0.92
CA LEU A 223 5.59 31.23 0.26
C LEU A 223 6.87 30.42 0.01
N PRO A 224 7.99 30.73 0.70
CA PRO A 224 9.17 29.88 0.68
C PRO A 224 8.84 28.45 1.15
N MET A 225 9.44 27.44 0.52
CA MET A 225 9.27 26.04 0.90
C MET A 225 10.39 25.60 1.84
N GLU A 226 10.02 24.95 2.94
CA GLU A 226 10.99 24.30 3.83
C GLU A 226 11.44 22.96 3.26
N PRO A 227 12.62 22.42 3.65
CA PRO A 227 13.09 21.11 3.17
C PRO A 227 12.05 19.99 3.35
N ALA A 228 11.33 20.01 4.47
CA ALA A 228 10.25 19.05 4.73
C ALA A 228 9.06 19.20 3.76
N ASP A 229 8.74 20.42 3.32
CA ASP A 229 7.68 20.64 2.33
C ASP A 229 8.07 20.03 0.98
N GLN A 230 9.34 20.16 0.60
CA GLN A 230 9.87 19.68 -0.68
C GLN A 230 9.75 18.16 -0.86
N LEU A 231 9.70 17.39 0.23
CA LEU A 231 9.48 15.94 0.20
C LEU A 231 8.14 15.53 -0.43
N PHE A 232 7.12 16.40 -0.38
CA PHE A 232 5.77 16.13 -0.90
C PHE A 232 5.50 16.83 -2.25
N LEU A 233 6.40 17.73 -2.67
CA LEU A 233 6.24 18.57 -3.86
C LEU A 233 6.95 18.00 -5.08
N GLY A 234 6.54 18.44 -6.28
CA GLY A 234 7.09 17.98 -7.56
C GLY A 234 6.55 16.63 -8.04
N TYR A 235 5.78 15.92 -7.21
CA TYR A 235 5.12 14.67 -7.59
C TYR A 235 3.80 14.90 -8.34
N ASP A 236 3.62 14.14 -9.42
CA ASP A 236 2.42 14.11 -10.26
C ASP A 236 1.35 13.15 -9.71
N ALA A 237 1.76 12.14 -8.94
CA ALA A 237 0.86 11.24 -8.24
C ALA A 237 1.38 10.89 -6.84
N VAL A 238 0.45 10.53 -5.97
CA VAL A 238 0.73 9.90 -4.67
C VAL A 238 0.09 8.51 -4.62
N GLN A 239 0.77 7.57 -3.98
CA GLN A 239 0.29 6.22 -3.75
C GLN A 239 0.31 5.92 -2.24
N PRO A 240 -0.81 6.14 -1.52
CA PRO A 240 -0.92 5.76 -0.12
C PRO A 240 -1.00 4.24 0.07
N LEU A 241 -0.37 3.76 1.13
CA LEU A 241 -0.49 2.40 1.64
C LEU A 241 -0.37 2.38 3.18
N PRO A 242 -1.00 1.45 3.90
CA PRO A 242 -2.21 0.74 3.46
C PRO A 242 -3.40 1.69 3.25
N VAL A 243 -4.45 1.19 2.61
CA VAL A 243 -5.79 1.81 2.63
C VAL A 243 -6.88 0.78 3.00
N GLU A 244 -6.60 -0.50 2.82
CA GLU A 244 -7.55 -1.60 2.96
C GLU A 244 -7.57 -2.14 4.41
N PRO A 245 -8.74 -2.59 4.92
CA PRO A 245 -8.83 -3.22 6.23
C PRO A 245 -7.95 -4.48 6.31
N THR A 246 -7.22 -4.59 7.40
CA THR A 246 -6.28 -5.69 7.65
C THR A 246 -6.84 -6.69 8.68
N THR A 247 -6.06 -7.74 8.94
CA THR A 247 -6.24 -8.66 10.07
C THR A 247 -6.39 -7.97 11.43
N VAL A 248 -7.01 -8.69 12.37
CA VAL A 248 -7.12 -8.34 13.79
C VAL A 248 -6.12 -9.15 14.63
N TYR A 249 -6.08 -8.93 15.94
CA TYR A 249 -5.22 -9.71 16.86
C TYR A 249 -5.52 -11.21 16.80
N GLU A 250 -4.50 -12.03 16.51
CA GLU A 250 -4.66 -13.49 16.32
C GLU A 250 -5.20 -14.20 17.58
N ALA A 251 -4.68 -13.83 18.76
CA ALA A 251 -5.11 -14.37 20.06
C ALA A 251 -5.69 -13.29 21.00
N GLY A 252 -5.86 -12.07 20.49
CA GLY A 252 -6.39 -10.94 21.27
C GLY A 252 -7.92 -10.85 21.22
N PRO A 253 -8.51 -9.93 21.98
CA PRO A 253 -9.94 -9.66 21.84
C PRO A 253 -10.23 -9.12 20.44
N ASP A 254 -11.29 -9.61 19.80
CA ASP A 254 -11.89 -8.92 18.66
C ASP A 254 -12.33 -7.51 19.05
N PHE A 255 -12.40 -6.60 18.08
CA PHE A 255 -12.82 -5.21 18.31
C PHE A 255 -14.33 -5.07 18.59
N TRP A 256 -15.10 -6.13 18.37
CA TRP A 256 -16.53 -6.23 18.62
C TRP A 256 -16.80 -7.50 19.45
N GLN A 257 -17.21 -7.35 20.70
CA GLN A 257 -17.47 -8.49 21.58
C GLN A 257 -18.86 -8.41 22.20
N GLU A 258 -19.69 -9.41 21.90
CA GLU A 258 -21.06 -9.46 22.38
C GLU A 258 -21.15 -10.14 23.75
N THR A 259 -21.98 -9.54 24.59
CA THR A 259 -22.36 -10.00 25.93
C THR A 259 -23.86 -9.78 26.12
N ASP A 260 -24.51 -10.58 26.97
CA ASP A 260 -25.93 -10.43 27.33
C ASP A 260 -26.88 -10.26 26.12
N ALA A 261 -26.78 -11.18 25.17
CA ALA A 261 -27.61 -11.22 23.96
C ALA A 261 -29.05 -11.71 24.25
N SER A 262 -30.03 -11.01 23.69
CA SER A 262 -31.44 -11.42 23.61
C SER A 262 -32.01 -11.11 22.22
N ASP A 263 -33.28 -11.47 21.98
CA ASP A 263 -33.96 -11.17 20.72
C ASP A 263 -34.15 -9.67 20.46
N THR A 264 -34.14 -8.87 21.53
CA THR A 264 -34.43 -7.43 21.48
C THR A 264 -33.22 -6.53 21.71
N GLY A 265 -32.08 -7.10 22.07
CA GLY A 265 -30.84 -6.34 22.12
C GLY A 265 -29.62 -7.15 22.54
N VAL A 266 -28.45 -6.53 22.46
CA VAL A 266 -27.17 -7.11 22.85
C VAL A 266 -26.27 -6.04 23.46
N THR A 267 -25.51 -6.40 24.49
CA THR A 267 -24.49 -5.51 25.05
C THR A 267 -23.17 -5.80 24.35
N VAL A 268 -22.48 -4.78 23.87
CA VAL A 268 -21.26 -4.95 23.09
C VAL A 268 -20.12 -4.19 23.75
N SER A 269 -19.02 -4.88 24.03
CA SER A 269 -17.73 -4.26 24.34
C SER A 269 -17.03 -3.92 23.03
N LEU A 270 -16.89 -2.63 22.77
CA LEU A 270 -16.31 -2.07 21.55
C LEU A 270 -14.90 -1.56 21.85
N LEU A 271 -13.93 -1.99 21.05
CA LEU A 271 -12.56 -1.51 21.08
C LEU A 271 -12.25 -0.76 19.78
N ARG A 272 -11.59 0.39 19.88
CA ARG A 272 -11.11 1.10 18.69
C ARG A 272 -10.01 0.26 18.04
N PRO A 273 -10.09 -0.01 16.73
CA PRO A 273 -9.02 -0.70 16.02
C PRO A 273 -7.67 0.04 16.16
N ASP A 274 -6.64 -0.69 16.56
CA ASP A 274 -5.30 -0.19 16.84
C ASP A 274 -4.17 -1.14 16.34
N THR A 275 -4.50 -2.04 15.41
CA THR A 275 -3.49 -2.90 14.79
C THR A 275 -2.53 -2.09 13.94
N THR A 276 -1.25 -2.45 13.97
CA THR A 276 -0.21 -1.86 13.14
C THR A 276 0.18 -2.86 12.06
N ASN A 277 0.06 -2.49 10.79
CA ASN A 277 0.36 -3.35 9.66
C ASN A 277 0.82 -2.51 8.45
N TRP A 278 1.66 -3.09 7.62
CA TRP A 278 2.02 -2.62 6.28
C TRP A 278 0.86 -2.51 5.30
N GLY A 279 -0.16 -3.38 5.42
CA GLY A 279 -1.30 -3.41 4.52
C GLY A 279 -1.53 -4.66 3.71
N TYR A 280 -0.69 -5.67 3.90
CA TYR A 280 -0.70 -6.85 3.04
C TYR A 280 -1.36 -8.07 3.66
N ASP A 281 -1.55 -8.08 4.98
CA ASP A 281 -2.29 -9.16 5.65
C ASP A 281 -3.78 -8.84 5.67
N ASN A 282 -4.40 -9.05 4.52
CA ASN A 282 -5.79 -8.69 4.28
C ASN A 282 -6.68 -9.92 4.34
N VAL A 283 -7.90 -9.76 4.84
CA VAL A 283 -8.87 -10.87 4.95
C VAL A 283 -9.88 -10.90 3.80
N ILE A 284 -9.69 -10.07 2.78
CA ILE A 284 -10.58 -9.82 1.63
C ILE A 284 -11.93 -9.19 1.99
N ALA A 285 -12.56 -9.61 3.09
CA ALA A 285 -13.78 -8.99 3.57
C ALA A 285 -13.58 -7.50 3.85
N GLY A 286 -14.42 -6.65 3.25
CA GLY A 286 -14.45 -5.22 3.53
C GLY A 286 -13.45 -4.37 2.76
N MET A 287 -12.70 -4.91 1.79
CA MET A 287 -11.71 -4.08 1.05
C MET A 287 -12.36 -2.99 0.19
N ALA A 288 -13.69 -3.01 0.02
CA ALA A 288 -14.44 -1.88 -0.55
C ALA A 288 -14.34 -0.60 0.32
N THR A 289 -14.21 -0.72 1.65
CA THR A 289 -14.12 0.42 2.58
C THR A 289 -12.71 0.64 3.12
N VAL A 290 -12.51 1.70 3.89
CA VAL A 290 -11.22 2.18 4.39
C VAL A 290 -10.85 1.47 5.69
N ASN A 291 -9.57 1.16 5.88
CA ASN A 291 -9.06 0.62 7.14
C ASN A 291 -9.39 1.58 8.30
N PRO A 292 -10.17 1.15 9.31
CA PRO A 292 -10.59 2.01 10.41
C PRO A 292 -9.44 2.53 11.27
N VAL A 293 -8.29 1.82 11.32
CA VAL A 293 -7.10 2.27 12.06
C VAL A 293 -6.57 3.60 11.50
N LEU A 294 -6.72 3.83 10.19
CA LEU A 294 -6.20 5.02 9.50
C LEU A 294 -7.09 6.25 9.66
N LEU A 295 -8.27 6.09 10.25
CA LEU A 295 -9.31 7.13 10.33
C LEU A 295 -9.24 7.83 11.69
N GLU A 296 -9.02 9.13 11.70
CA GLU A 296 -8.96 9.92 12.94
C GLU A 296 -10.33 9.95 13.63
N SER A 297 -11.37 10.24 12.85
CA SER A 297 -12.77 10.31 13.24
C SER A 297 -13.50 8.96 13.19
N GLY A 298 -12.89 7.95 12.54
CA GLY A 298 -13.53 6.66 12.26
C GLY A 298 -14.46 6.68 11.04
N ARG A 299 -14.38 7.70 10.17
CA ARG A 299 -15.27 7.87 9.01
C ARG A 299 -14.59 7.70 7.66
N PRO A 300 -15.17 6.91 6.74
CA PRO A 300 -14.56 6.66 5.42
C PRO A 300 -14.44 7.95 4.57
N ASP A 301 -15.23 8.98 4.87
CA ASP A 301 -15.14 10.34 4.30
C ASP A 301 -13.73 10.92 4.26
N GLU A 302 -12.86 10.59 5.23
CA GLU A 302 -11.50 11.11 5.28
C GLU A 302 -10.68 10.78 4.02
N LEU A 303 -10.95 9.64 3.38
CA LEU A 303 -10.29 9.25 2.13
C LEU A 303 -10.77 10.12 0.95
N VAL A 304 -12.05 10.50 0.93
CA VAL A 304 -12.59 11.45 -0.05
C VAL A 304 -12.01 12.85 0.15
N ASP A 305 -11.77 13.25 1.40
CA ASP A 305 -11.12 14.53 1.73
C ASP A 305 -9.68 14.56 1.23
N LEU A 306 -8.91 13.48 1.43
CA LEU A 306 -7.56 13.36 0.88
C LEU A 306 -7.57 13.47 -0.65
N ALA A 307 -8.42 12.70 -1.32
CA ALA A 307 -8.60 12.79 -2.78
C ALA A 307 -8.93 14.23 -3.21
N SER A 308 -9.84 14.88 -2.47
CA SER A 308 -10.31 16.22 -2.80
C SER A 308 -9.19 17.27 -2.76
N VAL A 309 -8.34 17.21 -1.73
CA VAL A 309 -7.20 18.12 -1.56
C VAL A 309 -6.11 17.87 -2.61
N LEU A 310 -5.88 16.62 -3.01
CA LEU A 310 -4.92 16.27 -4.05
C LEU A 310 -5.38 16.74 -5.44
N HIS A 311 -6.64 16.50 -5.81
CA HIS A 311 -7.18 16.91 -7.10
C HIS A 311 -7.34 18.43 -7.24
N SER A 312 -7.56 19.11 -6.12
CA SER A 312 -7.66 20.58 -6.07
C SER A 312 -6.32 21.27 -5.77
N PHE A 313 -5.21 20.53 -5.77
CA PHE A 313 -3.89 21.07 -5.44
C PHE A 313 -3.49 22.20 -6.43
N PRO A 314 -3.00 23.35 -5.94
CA PRO A 314 -2.74 24.51 -6.78
C PRO A 314 -1.64 24.28 -7.82
N GLY A 315 -1.81 24.89 -8.99
CA GLY A 315 -0.90 24.78 -10.13
C GLY A 315 -1.16 23.54 -10.97
N LYS A 316 -1.18 22.35 -10.36
CA LYS A 316 -1.51 21.09 -11.03
C LYS A 316 -2.13 20.09 -10.04
N PRO A 317 -3.27 19.44 -10.40
CA PRO A 317 -3.81 18.32 -9.64
C PRO A 317 -2.76 17.22 -9.42
N LYS A 318 -2.73 16.66 -8.21
CA LYS A 318 -1.96 15.46 -7.88
C LYS A 318 -2.88 14.26 -8.02
N LYS A 319 -2.46 13.26 -8.79
CA LYS A 319 -3.25 12.04 -8.97
C LYS A 319 -3.16 11.13 -7.75
N LEU A 320 -4.22 10.38 -7.49
CA LEU A 320 -4.30 9.38 -6.42
C LEU A 320 -4.24 7.96 -6.99
N ILE A 321 -3.31 7.15 -6.50
CA ILE A 321 -3.16 5.74 -6.89
C ILE A 321 -3.48 4.86 -5.68
N PHE A 322 -4.48 4.00 -5.79
CA PHE A 322 -4.72 3.00 -4.75
C PHE A 322 -3.97 1.72 -5.01
N ASP A 323 -3.62 1.07 -3.91
CA ASP A 323 -3.16 -0.30 -3.93
C ASP A 323 -4.32 -1.27 -3.77
N VAL A 324 -4.27 -2.40 -4.47
CA VAL A 324 -5.25 -3.49 -4.40
C VAL A 324 -4.51 -4.81 -4.18
N VAL A 325 -4.74 -5.42 -3.03
CA VAL A 325 -4.05 -6.63 -2.58
C VAL A 325 -4.99 -7.84 -2.60
N TYR A 326 -5.30 -8.34 -3.80
CA TYR A 326 -6.24 -9.47 -3.97
C TYR A 326 -5.57 -10.80 -4.30
N GLY A 327 -4.24 -10.89 -4.27
CA GLY A 327 -3.50 -12.11 -4.62
C GLY A 327 -3.67 -13.25 -3.61
N HIS A 328 -4.05 -12.95 -2.37
CA HIS A 328 -4.26 -13.90 -1.29
C HIS A 328 -5.21 -13.34 -0.21
N SER A 329 -5.56 -14.18 0.75
CA SER A 329 -6.23 -13.79 2.00
C SER A 329 -5.46 -14.39 3.18
N ASP A 330 -5.24 -13.63 4.25
CA ASP A 330 -4.76 -14.22 5.51
C ASP A 330 -5.72 -15.30 6.01
N ASN A 331 -5.24 -16.25 6.82
CA ASN A 331 -6.07 -17.33 7.37
C ASN A 331 -7.25 -16.82 8.20
N GLN A 332 -7.18 -15.61 8.77
CA GLN A 332 -8.32 -14.99 9.44
C GLN A 332 -9.50 -14.74 8.47
N GLY A 333 -9.29 -14.68 7.16
CA GLY A 333 -10.36 -14.62 6.16
C GLY A 333 -11.36 -15.77 6.26
N LEU A 334 -10.94 -16.94 6.76
CA LEU A 334 -11.84 -18.09 7.04
C LEU A 334 -12.87 -17.80 8.13
N ARG A 335 -12.68 -16.75 8.93
CA ARG A 335 -13.64 -16.27 9.94
C ARG A 335 -14.64 -15.27 9.36
N ALA A 336 -14.32 -14.63 8.24
CA ALA A 336 -15.08 -13.52 7.66
C ALA A 336 -15.82 -13.88 6.36
N LEU A 337 -15.32 -14.86 5.61
CA LEU A 337 -15.84 -15.29 4.31
C LEU A 337 -16.20 -16.76 4.31
N ASN A 338 -17.19 -17.14 3.50
CA ASN A 338 -17.54 -18.54 3.31
C ASN A 338 -16.46 -19.30 2.52
N GLY A 339 -16.45 -20.63 2.64
CA GLY A 339 -15.42 -21.50 2.06
C GLY A 339 -15.29 -21.43 0.53
N HIS A 340 -16.33 -20.96 -0.19
CA HIS A 340 -16.30 -20.86 -1.66
C HIS A 340 -15.45 -19.71 -2.18
N PHE A 341 -15.01 -18.78 -1.32
CA PHE A 341 -14.03 -17.75 -1.68
C PHE A 341 -12.63 -18.31 -1.87
N PHE A 342 -12.34 -19.53 -1.40
CA PHE A 342 -10.98 -20.03 -1.26
C PHE A 342 -10.71 -21.27 -2.11
N ALA A 343 -9.56 -21.26 -2.80
CA ALA A 343 -9.04 -22.41 -3.55
C ALA A 343 -8.10 -23.30 -2.72
N GLY A 344 -7.90 -22.98 -1.44
CA GLY A 344 -7.06 -23.71 -0.49
C GLY A 344 -5.86 -22.91 0.03
N PRO A 345 -5.06 -23.49 0.95
CA PRO A 345 -3.98 -22.77 1.62
C PRO A 345 -2.80 -22.42 0.71
N ASN A 346 -2.09 -21.33 1.03
CA ASN A 346 -0.83 -20.90 0.41
C ASN A 346 0.16 -20.37 1.46
N MET A 347 1.30 -19.81 1.01
CA MET A 347 2.34 -19.31 1.92
C MET A 347 1.96 -18.05 2.72
N TYR A 348 0.93 -17.32 2.29
CA TYR A 348 0.43 -16.09 2.91
C TYR A 348 -0.94 -16.28 3.60
N GLY A 349 -1.48 -17.50 3.62
CA GLY A 349 -2.82 -17.80 4.14
C GLY A 349 -3.59 -18.70 3.18
N GLN A 350 -4.52 -18.12 2.41
CA GLN A 350 -5.42 -18.78 1.47
C GLN A 350 -5.28 -18.20 0.05
N ASN A 351 -5.30 -19.07 -0.96
CA ASN A 351 -5.57 -18.69 -2.35
C ASN A 351 -7.05 -18.38 -2.50
N LEU A 352 -7.38 -17.35 -3.28
CA LEU A 352 -8.76 -17.09 -3.67
C LEU A 352 -9.18 -17.92 -4.88
N ASP A 353 -10.47 -18.25 -4.95
CA ASP A 353 -11.05 -18.97 -6.08
C ASP A 353 -11.50 -18.00 -7.19
N TYR A 354 -10.54 -17.45 -7.93
CA TYR A 354 -10.80 -16.53 -9.05
C TYR A 354 -11.59 -17.17 -10.20
N GLN A 355 -11.67 -18.51 -10.24
CA GLN A 355 -12.38 -19.25 -11.27
C GLN A 355 -13.87 -19.42 -10.92
N ASN A 356 -14.25 -19.22 -9.66
CA ASN A 356 -15.65 -19.12 -9.27
C ASN A 356 -16.25 -17.79 -9.80
N PRO A 357 -17.28 -17.83 -10.67
CA PRO A 357 -17.83 -16.63 -11.28
C PRO A 357 -18.37 -15.60 -10.28
N ALA A 358 -18.94 -16.06 -9.16
CA ALA A 358 -19.48 -15.17 -8.13
C ALA A 358 -18.36 -14.48 -7.35
N VAL A 359 -17.34 -15.23 -6.93
CA VAL A 359 -16.16 -14.68 -6.24
C VAL A 359 -15.47 -13.64 -7.12
N ARG A 360 -15.18 -13.98 -8.38
CA ARG A 360 -14.57 -13.07 -9.34
C ARG A 360 -15.38 -11.79 -9.52
N ALA A 361 -16.71 -11.90 -9.63
CA ALA A 361 -17.61 -10.75 -9.76
C ALA A 361 -17.63 -9.88 -8.50
N ILE A 362 -17.67 -10.49 -7.31
CA ILE A 362 -17.64 -9.80 -6.01
C ILE A 362 -16.32 -9.05 -5.83
N LEU A 363 -15.17 -9.66 -6.16
CA LEU A 363 -13.88 -9.00 -6.07
C LEU A 363 -13.79 -7.77 -7.01
N LEU A 364 -14.28 -7.89 -8.25
CA LEU A 364 -14.32 -6.75 -9.19
C LEU A 364 -15.24 -5.62 -8.69
N GLU A 365 -16.39 -5.97 -8.11
CA GLU A 365 -17.30 -4.99 -7.51
C GLU A 365 -16.68 -4.33 -6.27
N MET A 366 -15.95 -5.09 -5.45
CA MET A 366 -15.21 -4.57 -4.30
C MET A 366 -14.14 -3.57 -4.73
N GLN A 367 -13.34 -3.92 -5.75
CA GLN A 367 -12.36 -3.04 -6.37
C GLN A 367 -13.03 -1.76 -6.87
N ARG A 368 -14.17 -1.88 -7.57
CA ARG A 368 -14.89 -0.71 -8.07
C ARG A 368 -15.29 0.25 -6.95
N ARG A 369 -15.95 -0.27 -5.91
CA ARG A 369 -16.37 0.55 -4.75
C ARG A 369 -15.19 1.27 -4.10
N LYS A 370 -14.06 0.58 -3.96
CA LYS A 370 -12.82 1.17 -3.44
C LYS A 370 -12.31 2.29 -4.35
N VAL A 371 -12.20 2.05 -5.65
CA VAL A 371 -11.65 3.01 -6.61
C VAL A 371 -12.55 4.24 -6.75
N ASP A 372 -13.88 4.09 -6.60
CA ASP A 372 -14.86 5.19 -6.62
C ASP A 372 -14.71 6.18 -5.44
N PHE A 373 -13.84 5.94 -4.46
CA PHE A 373 -13.41 7.03 -3.55
C PHE A 373 -12.68 8.16 -4.30
N GLY A 374 -12.19 7.90 -5.51
CA GLY A 374 -11.60 8.89 -6.42
C GLY A 374 -10.16 8.59 -6.79
N ALA A 375 -9.78 7.32 -7.01
CA ALA A 375 -8.44 7.01 -7.50
C ALA A 375 -8.36 7.20 -9.02
N ASP A 376 -7.31 7.89 -9.48
CA ASP A 376 -6.97 8.02 -10.91
C ASP A 376 -6.16 6.82 -11.43
N GLY A 377 -5.55 6.07 -10.51
CA GLY A 377 -4.74 4.89 -10.80
C GLY A 377 -4.91 3.76 -9.79
N VAL A 378 -4.53 2.56 -10.19
CA VAL A 378 -4.53 1.35 -9.38
C VAL A 378 -3.19 0.62 -9.54
N ARG A 379 -2.54 0.29 -8.43
CA ARG A 379 -1.50 -0.74 -8.38
C ARG A 379 -2.14 -2.05 -7.93
N VAL A 380 -1.94 -3.11 -8.71
CA VAL A 380 -2.23 -4.48 -8.29
C VAL A 380 -0.95 -5.05 -7.68
N ASP A 381 -0.98 -5.21 -6.36
CA ASP A 381 0.12 -5.78 -5.58
C ASP A 381 0.22 -7.29 -5.82
N GLY A 382 1.45 -7.81 -5.85
CA GLY A 382 1.69 -9.24 -6.04
C GLY A 382 0.94 -9.84 -7.25
N ALA A 383 0.91 -9.15 -8.40
CA ALA A 383 0.15 -9.57 -9.59
C ALA A 383 0.58 -10.94 -10.13
N GLN A 384 1.75 -11.45 -9.74
CA GLN A 384 2.15 -12.82 -10.00
C GLN A 384 1.34 -13.87 -9.23
N ASP A 385 0.70 -13.52 -8.11
CA ASP A 385 0.04 -14.47 -7.19
C ASP A 385 -1.39 -14.83 -7.60
N PHE A 386 -1.94 -14.13 -8.60
CA PHE A 386 -3.23 -14.47 -9.22
C PHE A 386 -3.10 -15.74 -10.05
N LYS A 387 -3.19 -16.88 -9.36
CA LYS A 387 -2.97 -18.21 -9.92
C LYS A 387 -4.17 -19.11 -9.72
N TYR A 388 -4.33 -20.07 -10.62
CA TYR A 388 -5.32 -21.15 -10.50
C TYR A 388 -4.72 -22.48 -10.96
N TRP A 389 -5.22 -23.58 -10.40
CA TRP A 389 -4.81 -24.92 -10.79
C TRP A 389 -5.57 -25.39 -12.05
N ASP A 390 -4.86 -25.57 -13.16
CA ASP A 390 -5.42 -26.21 -14.35
C ASP A 390 -5.35 -27.73 -14.19
N SER A 391 -6.49 -28.35 -13.86
CA SER A 391 -6.58 -29.79 -13.67
C SER A 391 -6.33 -30.59 -14.96
N GLY A 392 -6.59 -30.02 -16.14
CA GLY A 392 -6.37 -30.70 -17.41
C GLY A 392 -4.88 -30.79 -17.76
N ALA A 393 -4.15 -29.71 -17.49
CA ALA A 393 -2.70 -29.63 -17.72
C ALA A 393 -1.85 -30.05 -16.52
N GLN A 394 -2.45 -30.24 -15.33
CA GLN A 394 -1.77 -30.55 -14.07
C GLN A 394 -0.68 -29.51 -13.74
N MET A 395 -1.01 -28.24 -13.91
CA MET A 395 -0.09 -27.13 -13.64
C MET A 395 -0.80 -25.92 -13.07
N LEU A 396 -0.06 -25.15 -12.28
CA LEU A 396 -0.49 -23.85 -11.80
C LEU A 396 -0.33 -22.83 -12.95
N ARG A 397 -1.38 -22.09 -13.25
CA ARG A 397 -1.39 -21.04 -14.28
C ARG A 397 -1.65 -19.68 -13.64
N HIS A 398 -1.18 -18.62 -14.29
CA HIS A 398 -1.56 -17.26 -13.96
C HIS A 398 -2.87 -16.88 -14.66
N ASP A 399 -3.76 -16.18 -13.95
CA ASP A 399 -5.05 -15.70 -14.47
C ASP A 399 -4.90 -14.31 -15.09
N ASP A 400 -4.19 -14.22 -16.21
CA ASP A 400 -3.97 -12.94 -16.91
C ASP A 400 -5.29 -12.32 -17.42
N ASP A 401 -6.31 -13.15 -17.70
CA ASP A 401 -7.66 -12.69 -18.03
C ASP A 401 -8.31 -11.96 -16.85
N TYR A 402 -8.02 -12.37 -15.61
CA TYR A 402 -8.51 -11.66 -14.42
C TYR A 402 -7.79 -10.34 -14.20
N LEU A 403 -6.47 -10.30 -14.37
CA LEU A 403 -5.71 -9.05 -14.35
C LEU A 403 -6.24 -8.05 -15.39
N GLN A 404 -6.63 -8.54 -16.57
CA GLN A 404 -7.30 -7.73 -17.58
C GLN A 404 -8.70 -7.28 -17.14
N SER A 405 -9.48 -8.17 -16.52
CA SER A 405 -10.82 -7.84 -16.00
C SER A 405 -10.74 -6.73 -14.95
N MET A 406 -9.71 -6.72 -14.09
CA MET A 406 -9.45 -5.66 -13.12
C MET A 406 -9.22 -4.31 -13.81
N ALA A 407 -8.43 -4.30 -14.89
CA ALA A 407 -8.17 -3.09 -15.69
C ALA A 407 -9.41 -2.59 -16.45
N ASP A 408 -10.35 -3.47 -16.78
CA ASP A 408 -11.55 -3.16 -17.57
C ASP A 408 -12.68 -2.52 -16.75
N VAL A 409 -12.61 -2.55 -15.42
CA VAL A 409 -13.67 -2.01 -14.56
C VAL A 409 -13.84 -0.50 -14.77
N GLU A 410 -14.98 -0.11 -15.34
CA GLU A 410 -15.44 1.28 -15.41
C GLU A 410 -15.85 1.78 -14.02
N GLN A 411 -15.37 2.96 -13.68
CA GLN A 411 -15.55 3.66 -12.41
C GLN A 411 -16.45 4.88 -12.62
N GLU A 412 -17.10 5.36 -11.56
CA GLU A 412 -17.92 6.56 -11.61
C GLU A 412 -17.74 7.44 -10.37
N VAL A 413 -17.30 8.67 -10.60
CA VAL A 413 -17.12 9.67 -9.56
C VAL A 413 -17.76 10.99 -9.98
N ALA A 414 -18.57 11.59 -9.10
CA ALA A 414 -19.29 12.84 -9.38
C ALA A 414 -20.07 12.82 -10.72
N GLY A 415 -20.62 11.66 -11.10
CA GLY A 415 -21.32 11.44 -12.38
C GLY A 415 -20.41 11.47 -13.62
N THR A 416 -19.09 11.37 -13.44
CA THR A 416 -18.12 11.20 -14.53
C THR A 416 -17.63 9.75 -14.55
N ARG A 417 -17.78 9.11 -15.71
CA ARG A 417 -17.35 7.74 -15.95
C ARG A 417 -15.89 7.71 -16.42
N TYR A 418 -15.10 6.80 -15.90
CA TYR A 418 -13.67 6.71 -16.24
C TYR A 418 -13.10 5.29 -16.07
N ARG A 419 -11.89 5.08 -16.61
CA ARG A 419 -11.03 3.92 -16.37
C ARG A 419 -9.69 4.41 -15.81
N PRO A 420 -9.24 3.93 -14.64
CA PRO A 420 -7.98 4.38 -14.05
C PRO A 420 -6.76 3.84 -14.81
N TRP A 421 -5.60 4.43 -14.53
CA TRP A 421 -4.31 3.93 -14.99
C TRP A 421 -3.88 2.71 -14.16
N PHE A 422 -3.38 1.65 -14.78
CA PHE A 422 -3.04 0.40 -14.08
C PHE A 422 -1.53 0.12 -14.04
N ILE A 423 -1.07 -0.28 -12.86
CA ILE A 423 0.29 -0.73 -12.57
C ILE A 423 0.21 -2.15 -11.99
N PHE A 424 1.01 -3.08 -12.48
CA PHE A 424 1.12 -4.43 -11.93
C PHE A 424 2.48 -4.64 -11.27
N GLU A 425 2.50 -5.02 -10.01
CA GLU A 425 3.70 -5.56 -9.39
C GLU A 425 3.85 -7.03 -9.79
N ASP A 426 4.63 -7.28 -10.85
CA ASP A 426 4.81 -8.64 -11.37
C ASP A 426 6.30 -8.93 -11.65
N GLY A 427 6.82 -9.98 -11.02
CA GLY A 427 8.21 -10.43 -11.09
C GLY A 427 8.34 -11.86 -11.60
N ARG A 428 7.34 -12.40 -12.32
CA ARG A 428 7.38 -13.80 -12.80
C ARG A 428 8.69 -14.11 -13.53
N PRO A 429 9.29 -15.29 -13.33
CA PRO A 429 8.72 -16.47 -12.68
C PRO A 429 8.98 -16.56 -11.15
N TRP A 430 9.09 -15.43 -10.43
CA TRP A 430 9.15 -15.46 -8.95
C TRP A 430 8.12 -16.45 -8.34
N PRO A 431 8.51 -17.30 -7.37
CA PRO A 431 9.77 -17.27 -6.61
C PRO A 431 10.85 -18.27 -7.07
N ASP A 432 10.90 -18.65 -8.35
CA ASP A 432 11.96 -19.53 -8.86
C ASP A 432 13.37 -19.03 -8.45
N GLU A 433 14.29 -19.92 -8.09
CA GLU A 433 15.62 -19.52 -7.55
C GLU A 433 16.41 -18.57 -8.47
N ASP A 434 16.23 -18.69 -9.79
CA ASP A 434 16.92 -17.90 -10.81
C ASP A 434 16.07 -16.75 -11.40
N TRP A 435 14.92 -16.43 -10.78
CA TRP A 435 13.96 -15.43 -11.27
C TRP A 435 14.61 -14.07 -11.59
N GLU A 436 15.62 -13.65 -10.83
CA GLU A 436 16.35 -12.39 -11.07
C GLU A 436 17.05 -12.37 -12.43
N LEU A 437 17.36 -13.53 -13.01
CA LEU A 437 17.94 -13.70 -14.33
C LEU A 437 16.88 -14.01 -15.38
N SER A 438 15.90 -14.86 -15.06
CA SER A 438 14.90 -15.36 -16.01
C SER A 438 13.72 -14.40 -16.21
N SER A 439 13.42 -13.52 -15.25
CA SER A 439 12.31 -12.57 -15.37
C SER A 439 12.56 -11.54 -16.47
N THR A 440 11.54 -11.32 -17.29
CA THR A 440 11.52 -10.27 -18.32
C THR A 440 10.89 -8.98 -17.81
N TYR A 441 10.19 -9.01 -16.67
CA TYR A 441 9.42 -7.89 -16.10
C TYR A 441 8.41 -7.28 -17.08
N ARG A 442 7.94 -8.05 -18.07
CA ARG A 442 7.03 -7.56 -19.13
C ARG A 442 5.82 -8.45 -19.37
N TRP A 443 5.68 -9.54 -18.62
CA TRP A 443 4.66 -10.55 -18.89
C TRP A 443 3.27 -9.94 -18.95
N VAL A 444 2.90 -9.12 -17.96
CA VAL A 444 1.58 -8.48 -17.93
C VAL A 444 1.47 -7.44 -19.04
N THR A 445 2.47 -6.56 -19.20
CA THR A 445 2.44 -5.51 -20.24
C THR A 445 2.41 -6.04 -21.67
N GLU A 446 2.91 -7.25 -21.94
CA GLU A 446 2.90 -7.87 -23.27
C GLU A 446 1.58 -8.60 -23.59
N HIS A 447 0.76 -8.92 -22.59
CA HIS A 447 -0.49 -9.68 -22.74
C HIS A 447 -1.77 -8.86 -22.49
N GLN A 448 -1.65 -7.70 -21.84
CA GLN A 448 -2.76 -6.77 -21.64
C GLN A 448 -3.19 -6.10 -22.96
N ARG A 449 -4.48 -5.77 -23.06
CA ARG A 449 -5.09 -5.09 -24.23
C ARG A 449 -4.89 -3.58 -24.22
N ASP A 450 -4.70 -3.00 -23.04
CA ASP A 450 -4.49 -1.57 -22.86
C ASP A 450 -3.02 -1.21 -23.07
N ASP A 451 -2.73 -0.29 -24.00
CA ASP A 451 -1.37 0.15 -24.34
C ASP A 451 -0.70 1.00 -23.25
N ASP A 452 -1.44 1.37 -22.19
CA ASP A 452 -0.98 2.27 -21.14
C ASP A 452 -0.80 1.60 -19.77
N VAL A 453 -0.79 0.27 -19.74
CA VAL A 453 -0.48 -0.53 -18.53
C VAL A 453 1.01 -0.51 -18.23
N PHE A 454 1.34 -0.43 -16.93
CA PHE A 454 2.71 -0.46 -16.44
C PHE A 454 2.97 -1.68 -15.56
N GLN A 455 4.24 -2.09 -15.46
CA GLN A 455 4.70 -3.13 -14.55
C GLN A 455 5.85 -2.59 -13.69
N TRP A 456 6.10 -3.17 -12.53
CA TRP A 456 7.34 -2.89 -11.79
C TRP A 456 8.57 -3.30 -12.59
N GLY A 457 9.55 -2.39 -12.69
CA GLY A 457 10.81 -2.64 -13.38
C GLY A 457 11.84 -3.41 -12.53
N PRO A 458 12.93 -3.88 -13.13
CA PRO A 458 13.93 -4.73 -12.47
C PRO A 458 14.67 -4.06 -11.31
N LEU A 459 14.70 -2.72 -11.26
CA LEU A 459 15.34 -1.96 -10.18
C LEU A 459 14.41 -1.66 -9.00
N THR A 460 13.13 -2.00 -9.13
CA THR A 460 12.05 -1.64 -8.19
C THR A 460 11.75 -2.76 -7.19
N PHE A 461 12.12 -4.01 -7.48
CA PHE A 461 11.86 -5.12 -6.57
C PHE A 461 12.83 -5.16 -5.39
N ALA A 462 12.39 -5.78 -4.28
CA ALA A 462 13.08 -5.84 -2.99
C ALA A 462 14.59 -6.21 -3.07
N HIS A 463 15.00 -7.09 -3.98
CA HIS A 463 16.40 -7.55 -4.09
C HIS A 463 17.44 -6.45 -4.40
N ASN A 464 16.99 -5.24 -4.76
CA ASN A 464 17.86 -4.12 -5.09
C ASN A 464 18.46 -3.45 -3.83
N THR A 465 19.78 -3.55 -3.69
CA THR A 465 20.56 -3.17 -2.49
C THR A 465 21.71 -2.23 -2.87
N PRO A 466 21.43 -0.94 -3.17
CA PRO A 466 22.38 0.00 -3.77
C PRO A 466 23.58 0.38 -2.89
N PHE A 467 23.58 -0.01 -1.61
CA PHE A 467 24.71 0.18 -0.70
C PHE A 467 25.79 -0.92 -0.79
N LEU A 468 25.55 -2.01 -1.54
CA LEU A 468 26.57 -3.04 -1.75
C LEU A 468 27.61 -2.58 -2.77
N TYR A 469 28.88 -2.89 -2.50
CA TYR A 469 29.96 -2.55 -3.40
C TYR A 469 29.80 -3.30 -4.73
N THR A 470 30.08 -2.65 -5.85
CA THR A 470 29.88 -3.10 -7.25
C THR A 470 28.44 -3.25 -7.72
N TYR A 471 27.44 -2.89 -6.91
CA TYR A 471 26.02 -3.04 -7.26
C TYR A 471 25.66 -2.42 -8.61
N TRP A 472 26.07 -1.17 -8.86
CA TRP A 472 25.68 -0.47 -10.09
C TRP A 472 26.30 -1.08 -11.34
N LEU A 473 27.52 -1.60 -11.23
CA LEU A 473 28.17 -2.28 -12.35
C LEU A 473 27.61 -3.69 -12.56
N SER A 474 27.27 -4.41 -11.49
CA SER A 474 26.66 -5.75 -11.58
C SER A 474 25.25 -5.70 -12.17
N LYS A 475 24.49 -4.62 -11.93
CA LYS A 475 23.18 -4.36 -12.52
C LYS A 475 23.25 -3.63 -13.87
N TYR A 476 24.43 -3.35 -14.43
CA TYR A 476 24.57 -2.61 -15.69
C TYR A 476 23.83 -3.26 -16.86
N TRP A 477 23.79 -4.60 -16.93
CA TRP A 477 23.04 -5.31 -17.96
C TRP A 477 21.52 -5.13 -17.82
N ARG A 478 20.97 -5.14 -16.60
CA ARG A 478 19.56 -4.80 -16.34
C ARG A 478 19.27 -3.34 -16.68
N ILE A 479 20.19 -2.43 -16.35
CA ILE A 479 20.08 -1.02 -16.76
C ILE A 479 20.01 -0.91 -18.28
N ARG A 480 20.82 -1.67 -19.02
CA ARG A 480 20.79 -1.70 -20.49
C ARG A 480 19.43 -2.17 -21.04
N GLU A 481 18.77 -3.13 -20.39
CA GLU A 481 17.40 -3.53 -20.73
C GLU A 481 16.39 -2.44 -20.43
N CYS A 482 16.51 -1.75 -19.29
CA CYS A 482 15.68 -0.58 -19.01
C CYS A 482 15.70 0.41 -20.16
N LEU A 483 16.87 0.69 -20.76
CA LEU A 483 16.98 1.63 -21.87
C LEU A 483 16.17 1.22 -23.10
N SER A 484 16.09 -0.07 -23.41
CA SER A 484 15.47 -0.58 -24.64
C SER A 484 13.98 -0.84 -24.50
N VAL A 485 13.53 -1.27 -23.33
CA VAL A 485 12.15 -1.75 -23.12
C VAL A 485 11.46 -1.21 -21.87
N GLY A 486 12.06 -0.28 -21.13
CA GLY A 486 11.56 0.22 -19.85
C GLY A 486 10.49 1.32 -19.89
N ALA A 487 9.97 1.69 -21.07
CA ALA A 487 8.98 2.77 -21.21
C ALA A 487 7.67 2.54 -20.42
N HIS A 488 7.33 1.28 -20.17
CA HIS A 488 6.15 0.84 -19.41
C HIS A 488 6.51 0.29 -18.02
N TRP A 489 7.65 0.70 -17.46
CA TRP A 489 8.07 0.28 -16.13
C TRP A 489 7.96 1.39 -15.08
N ILE A 490 7.57 1.01 -13.87
CA ILE A 490 7.86 1.79 -12.66
C ILE A 490 9.33 1.57 -12.32
N MET A 491 10.06 2.65 -12.09
CA MET A 491 11.52 2.66 -11.97
C MET A 491 11.96 3.33 -10.67
N GLY A 492 13.12 2.91 -10.18
CA GLY A 492 13.77 3.48 -9.00
C GLY A 492 14.05 2.41 -7.96
N THR A 493 15.06 2.65 -7.14
CA THR A 493 15.52 1.70 -6.10
C THR A 493 15.08 2.10 -4.71
N SER A 494 14.19 3.09 -4.56
CA SER A 494 13.90 3.76 -3.29
C SER A 494 12.43 3.69 -2.94
N ASN A 495 11.87 2.48 -2.91
CA ASN A 495 10.49 2.23 -2.50
C ASN A 495 10.42 1.50 -1.15
N HIS A 496 9.22 1.25 -0.63
CA HIS A 496 9.03 0.58 0.65
C HIS A 496 9.68 -0.81 0.72
N ASP A 497 9.76 -1.50 -0.41
CA ASP A 497 10.17 -2.90 -0.48
C ASP A 497 11.69 -3.03 -0.56
N THR A 498 12.33 -2.18 -1.39
CA THR A 498 13.80 -2.10 -1.47
C THR A 498 14.41 -1.56 -0.19
N LEU A 499 13.81 -0.54 0.44
CA LEU A 499 14.30 0.01 1.70
C LEU A 499 14.20 -1.04 2.81
N ARG A 500 13.07 -1.76 2.93
CA ARG A 500 12.94 -2.86 3.90
C ARG A 500 14.04 -3.88 3.68
N ARG A 501 14.20 -4.36 2.44
CA ARG A 501 15.20 -5.38 2.17
C ARG A 501 16.60 -4.92 2.55
N GLY A 502 16.93 -3.65 2.34
CA GLY A 502 18.21 -3.08 2.75
C GLY A 502 18.52 -3.25 4.24
N THR A 503 17.49 -3.21 5.09
CA THR A 503 17.62 -3.36 6.55
C THR A 503 17.75 -4.81 7.00
N GLN A 504 17.41 -5.77 6.12
CA GLN A 504 17.50 -7.21 6.34
C GLN A 504 18.84 -7.82 5.86
N VAL A 505 19.70 -7.03 5.21
CA VAL A 505 20.97 -7.52 4.65
C VAL A 505 22.04 -7.65 5.75
N SER A 506 22.84 -8.70 5.69
CA SER A 506 23.99 -8.85 6.60
C SER A 506 25.00 -7.69 6.46
N PRO A 507 25.34 -6.98 7.56
CA PRO A 507 26.39 -5.97 7.56
C PRO A 507 27.80 -6.50 7.30
N GLU A 508 27.98 -7.82 7.21
CA GLU A 508 29.27 -8.48 6.91
C GLU A 508 29.54 -8.59 5.40
N LEU A 509 28.54 -8.32 4.56
CA LEU A 509 28.74 -8.23 3.11
C LEU A 509 29.66 -7.04 2.77
N ASN A 510 30.11 -7.00 1.51
CA ASN A 510 30.99 -5.94 1.04
C ASN A 510 30.22 -4.62 0.86
N ILE A 511 30.08 -3.85 1.94
CA ILE A 511 29.34 -2.58 1.97
C ILE A 511 30.17 -1.45 1.37
N ASN A 512 29.54 -0.57 0.57
CA ASN A 512 30.15 0.67 0.09
C ASN A 512 30.26 1.71 1.22
N THR A 513 31.36 1.63 1.97
CA THR A 513 31.69 2.57 3.07
C THR A 513 31.99 4.00 2.61
N ARG A 514 31.92 4.31 1.31
CA ARG A 514 32.06 5.69 0.79
C ARG A 514 30.77 6.49 0.90
N LEU A 515 29.64 5.82 1.12
CA LEU A 515 28.36 6.48 1.27
C LEU A 515 28.24 7.22 2.61
N GLY A 516 28.84 6.70 3.68
CA GLY A 516 28.75 7.31 5.00
C GLY A 516 29.76 6.74 5.99
N GLN A 517 29.90 7.40 7.14
CA GLN A 517 30.77 6.97 8.23
C GLN A 517 30.06 5.95 9.13
N THR A 518 28.75 6.05 9.24
CA THR A 518 27.90 5.12 10.01
C THR A 518 27.05 4.26 9.08
N ARG A 519 26.55 3.13 9.60
CA ARG A 519 25.62 2.27 8.85
C ARG A 519 24.31 2.97 8.49
N MET A 520 23.82 3.82 9.40
CA MET A 520 22.63 4.64 9.17
C MET A 520 22.87 5.60 8.00
N GLU A 521 23.97 6.36 8.02
CA GLU A 521 24.33 7.26 6.91
C GLU A 521 24.52 6.52 5.58
N ILE A 522 25.11 5.32 5.60
CA ILE A 522 25.28 4.50 4.39
C ILE A 522 23.92 4.09 3.83
N LEU A 523 23.02 3.59 4.68
CA LEU A 523 21.69 3.15 4.27
C LEU A 523 20.87 4.34 3.74
N ASP A 524 20.79 5.41 4.52
CA ASP A 524 20.06 6.63 4.18
C ASP A 524 20.53 7.19 2.84
N LYS A 525 21.85 7.34 2.64
CA LYS A 525 22.40 7.87 1.40
C LYS A 525 22.30 6.89 0.22
N ALA A 526 22.14 5.60 0.46
CA ALA A 526 21.94 4.63 -0.62
C ALA A 526 20.53 4.76 -1.24
N TYR A 527 19.52 5.04 -0.41
CA TYR A 527 18.12 5.15 -0.84
C TYR A 527 17.66 6.61 -1.06
N ASP A 528 18.31 7.60 -0.45
CA ASP A 528 18.23 9.02 -0.82
C ASP A 528 19.56 9.47 -1.45
N ASN A 529 19.81 9.00 -2.69
CA ASN A 529 21.07 9.21 -3.39
C ASN A 529 20.92 10.17 -4.59
N PRO A 530 21.57 11.35 -4.60
CA PRO A 530 21.47 12.29 -5.73
C PRO A 530 21.89 11.70 -7.09
N ALA A 531 22.89 10.80 -7.13
CA ALA A 531 23.31 10.14 -8.36
C ALA A 531 22.27 9.12 -8.84
N ALA A 532 21.73 8.29 -7.95
CA ALA A 532 20.66 7.34 -8.30
C ALA A 532 19.39 8.07 -8.74
N HIS A 533 19.02 9.16 -8.06
CA HIS A 533 17.90 10.02 -8.45
C HIS A 533 18.12 10.63 -9.84
N THR A 534 19.33 11.12 -10.15
CA THR A 534 19.66 11.62 -11.50
C THR A 534 19.50 10.54 -12.56
N LEU A 535 20.02 9.35 -12.28
CA LEU A 535 19.89 8.20 -13.19
C LEU A 535 18.41 7.93 -13.48
N THR A 536 17.58 7.80 -12.45
CA THR A 536 16.16 7.47 -12.58
C THR A 536 15.35 8.60 -13.26
N TYR A 537 15.54 9.86 -12.85
CA TYR A 537 14.71 10.98 -13.32
C TYR A 537 15.15 11.56 -14.66
N ALA A 538 16.46 11.64 -14.94
CA ALA A 538 17.00 12.33 -16.10
C ALA A 538 17.51 11.38 -17.20
N ALA A 539 17.93 10.16 -16.87
CA ALA A 539 18.51 9.23 -17.84
C ALA A 539 17.55 8.08 -18.21
N LEU A 540 16.94 7.40 -17.24
CA LEU A 540 16.15 6.19 -17.50
C LEU A 540 14.73 6.48 -18.06
N PRO A 541 14.21 5.58 -18.92
CA PRO A 541 12.80 5.56 -19.32
C PRO A 541 11.89 5.11 -18.16
N GLY A 542 10.58 5.08 -18.38
CA GLY A 542 9.58 4.63 -17.39
C GLY A 542 9.08 5.73 -16.45
N VAL A 543 8.51 5.35 -15.32
CA VAL A 543 7.96 6.28 -14.31
C VAL A 543 8.72 6.12 -13.00
N PRO A 544 9.48 7.13 -12.55
CA PRO A 544 10.13 7.13 -11.25
C PRO A 544 9.13 6.99 -10.09
N MET A 545 9.46 6.17 -9.10
CA MET A 545 8.75 6.07 -7.82
C MET A 545 9.73 6.23 -6.66
N ASP A 546 9.39 7.13 -5.74
CA ASP A 546 10.11 7.33 -4.48
C ASP A 546 9.19 6.99 -3.31
N PHE A 547 9.78 6.55 -2.20
CA PHE A 547 9.09 6.32 -0.94
C PHE A 547 9.40 7.40 0.07
N LEU A 548 8.37 7.92 0.73
CA LEU A 548 8.48 9.06 1.63
C LEU A 548 9.48 8.83 2.77
N ASN A 549 9.50 7.65 3.41
CA ASN A 549 10.48 7.38 4.47
C ASN A 549 11.91 7.38 3.93
N ALA A 550 12.16 6.86 2.72
CA ALA A 550 13.48 6.93 2.10
C ALA A 550 13.90 8.40 1.88
N MET A 551 13.01 9.21 1.29
CA MET A 551 13.28 10.63 1.01
C MET A 551 13.41 11.47 2.30
N ALA A 552 12.73 11.08 3.37
CA ALA A 552 12.84 11.69 4.68
C ALA A 552 14.04 11.17 5.50
N ARG A 553 14.74 10.13 5.03
CA ARG A 553 15.75 9.36 5.79
C ARG A 553 15.22 8.89 7.14
N ALA A 554 13.95 8.52 7.15
CA ALA A 554 13.32 7.89 8.28
C ALA A 554 13.57 6.39 8.20
N SER A 555 13.65 5.75 9.36
CA SER A 555 13.77 4.29 9.43
C SER A 555 12.55 3.61 8.82
N TRP A 556 12.75 2.35 8.44
CA TRP A 556 11.73 1.50 7.84
C TRP A 556 12.06 0.03 8.07
N GLY A 557 11.07 -0.86 8.08
CA GLY A 557 11.27 -2.28 8.32
C GLY A 557 9.93 -3.01 8.28
N PHE A 558 9.94 -4.34 8.42
CA PHE A 558 8.69 -5.10 8.48
C PHE A 558 8.02 -4.87 9.83
N ILE A 559 6.78 -4.38 9.83
CA ILE A 559 6.06 -3.96 11.04
C ILE A 559 4.68 -4.59 11.08
N ARG A 560 4.43 -5.38 12.13
CA ARG A 560 3.15 -6.04 12.37
C ARG A 560 2.95 -6.37 13.86
N ASN A 561 1.89 -5.87 14.51
CA ASN A 561 1.72 -6.04 15.96
C ASN A 561 0.63 -7.05 16.38
N GLN A 562 -0.06 -7.67 15.41
CA GLN A 562 -1.19 -8.56 15.66
C GLN A 562 -0.82 -10.05 15.79
N ASP A 563 0.46 -10.38 15.63
CA ASP A 563 0.94 -11.77 15.67
C ASP A 563 1.01 -12.34 17.06
N ASP A 564 0.36 -13.48 17.25
CA ASP A 564 0.51 -14.27 18.48
C ASP A 564 1.40 -15.50 18.24
N ARG A 565 1.11 -16.26 17.18
CA ARG A 565 1.76 -17.54 16.93
C ARG A 565 3.20 -17.37 16.50
N TYR A 566 3.47 -16.49 15.53
CA TYR A 566 4.80 -16.33 14.91
C TYR A 566 5.50 -15.02 15.27
N GLY A 567 4.93 -14.16 16.12
CA GLY A 567 5.47 -12.83 16.39
C GLY A 567 6.92 -12.83 16.87
N VAL A 568 7.30 -13.79 17.73
CA VAL A 568 8.70 -13.92 18.21
C VAL A 568 9.65 -14.30 17.07
N LYS A 569 9.21 -15.15 16.14
CA LYS A 569 9.98 -15.53 14.95
C LYS A 569 10.19 -14.33 14.03
N VAL A 570 9.13 -13.56 13.76
CA VAL A 570 9.21 -12.36 12.92
C VAL A 570 10.20 -11.35 13.51
N VAL A 571 10.17 -11.12 14.83
CA VAL A 571 11.16 -10.25 15.49
C VAL A 571 12.57 -10.80 15.38
N ALA A 572 12.75 -12.11 15.42
CA ALA A 572 14.06 -12.72 15.22
C ALA A 572 14.59 -12.47 13.79
N GLU A 573 13.73 -12.55 12.78
CA GLU A 573 14.07 -12.24 11.38
C GLU A 573 14.38 -10.75 11.18
N GLU A 574 13.65 -9.86 11.85
CA GLU A 574 13.83 -8.41 11.78
C GLU A 574 14.94 -7.86 12.71
N ALA A 575 15.50 -8.68 13.60
CA ALA A 575 16.49 -8.27 14.60
C ALA A 575 17.73 -7.57 14.00
N ILE A 576 18.04 -7.89 12.74
CA ILE A 576 19.15 -7.28 12.00
C ILE A 576 18.94 -5.79 11.70
N SER A 577 17.69 -5.33 11.62
CA SER A 577 17.35 -3.91 11.42
C SER A 577 17.93 -3.01 12.52
N LEU A 578 18.01 -3.50 13.77
CA LEU A 578 18.67 -2.82 14.90
C LEU A 578 20.13 -2.47 14.59
N ARG A 579 20.83 -3.32 13.81
CA ARG A 579 22.24 -3.13 13.48
C ARG A 579 22.45 -2.06 12.41
N TRP A 580 21.42 -1.75 11.64
CA TRP A 580 21.44 -0.79 10.55
C TRP A 580 20.92 0.58 10.98
N GLN A 581 19.81 0.62 11.70
CA GLN A 581 18.95 1.82 11.79
C GLN A 581 18.89 2.46 13.18
N VAL A 582 19.42 1.81 14.20
CA VAL A 582 19.34 2.28 15.59
C VAL A 582 20.73 2.28 16.19
N ASP A 583 21.30 3.47 16.38
CA ASP A 583 22.55 3.67 17.11
C ASP A 583 22.31 3.92 18.61
N GLU A 584 23.41 4.09 19.36
CA GLU A 584 23.34 4.27 20.82
C GLU A 584 22.66 5.58 21.20
N TYR A 585 22.93 6.66 20.46
CA TYR A 585 22.31 7.96 20.69
C TYR A 585 20.80 7.91 20.45
N SER A 586 20.37 7.39 19.30
CA SER A 586 18.96 7.31 18.92
C SER A 586 18.17 6.45 19.90
N TYR A 587 18.73 5.34 20.38
CA TYR A 587 18.11 4.53 21.42
C TYR A 587 18.06 5.26 22.77
N SER A 588 19.06 6.07 23.10
CA SER A 588 19.12 6.79 24.40
C SER A 588 18.03 7.87 24.55
N ILE A 589 17.46 8.37 23.44
CA ILE A 589 16.39 9.37 23.47
C ILE A 589 15.19 8.80 24.25
N PRO A 590 14.73 9.44 25.35
CA PRO A 590 13.70 8.86 26.22
C PRO A 590 12.39 8.49 25.52
N ALA A 591 12.01 9.25 24.48
CA ALA A 591 10.79 9.03 23.71
C ALA A 591 10.88 7.85 22.72
N ASN A 592 12.08 7.35 22.41
CA ASN A 592 12.25 6.21 21.51
C ASN A 592 12.22 4.89 22.31
N PHE A 593 11.66 3.83 21.74
CA PHE A 593 11.64 2.48 22.33
C PHE A 593 11.11 2.42 23.78
N THR A 594 10.03 3.15 24.04
CA THR A 594 9.49 3.33 25.41
C THR A 594 9.00 2.02 26.02
N ARG A 595 8.39 1.14 25.21
CA ARG A 595 7.82 -0.13 25.68
C ARG A 595 8.96 -1.11 25.99
N LEU A 596 9.93 -1.25 25.10
CA LEU A 596 11.11 -2.09 25.34
C LEU A 596 11.93 -1.64 26.55
N LYS A 597 12.12 -0.32 26.74
CA LYS A 597 12.79 0.21 27.94
C LYS A 597 12.02 -0.12 29.21
N SER A 598 10.69 -0.03 29.19
CA SER A 598 9.83 -0.40 30.32
C SER A 598 9.93 -1.90 30.65
N LEU A 599 10.24 -2.75 29.66
CA LEU A 599 10.51 -4.17 29.85
C LEU A 599 11.93 -4.47 30.37
N GLY A 600 12.79 -3.46 30.55
CA GLY A 600 14.13 -3.61 31.12
C GLY A 600 15.28 -3.57 30.11
N PHE A 601 15.02 -3.26 28.84
CA PHE A 601 16.07 -2.97 27.86
C PHE A 601 16.47 -1.49 27.94
N GLU A 602 17.19 -1.09 28.98
CA GLU A 602 17.48 0.33 29.23
C GLU A 602 18.48 0.93 28.21
N THR A 603 19.40 0.12 27.70
CA THR A 603 20.41 0.54 26.74
C THR A 603 20.30 -0.21 25.41
N ARG A 604 20.88 0.37 24.35
CA ARG A 604 20.96 -0.31 23.05
C ARG A 604 21.75 -1.62 23.13
N ALA A 605 22.78 -1.67 23.98
CA ALA A 605 23.61 -2.86 24.18
C ALA A 605 22.81 -4.02 24.79
N ASP A 606 21.89 -3.70 25.71
CA ASP A 606 20.97 -4.66 26.32
C ASP A 606 20.10 -5.35 25.26
N LEU A 607 19.44 -4.54 24.44
CA LEU A 607 18.58 -5.03 23.37
C LEU A 607 19.38 -5.79 22.30
N ALA A 608 20.55 -5.27 21.91
CA ALA A 608 21.40 -5.90 20.90
C ALA A 608 21.90 -7.30 21.31
N ARG A 609 22.15 -7.53 22.61
CA ARG A 609 22.47 -8.88 23.11
C ARG A 609 21.29 -9.82 22.91
N PHE A 610 20.09 -9.43 23.34
CA PHE A 610 18.87 -10.22 23.13
C PHE A 610 18.64 -10.55 21.65
N CYS A 611 18.67 -9.54 20.78
CA CYS A 611 18.53 -9.68 19.32
C CYS A 611 19.63 -10.50 18.64
N THR A 612 20.76 -10.75 19.32
CA THR A 612 21.82 -11.63 18.80
C THR A 612 21.57 -13.10 19.15
N PHE A 613 21.02 -13.37 20.35
CA PHE A 613 20.69 -14.74 20.75
C PHE A 613 19.40 -15.24 20.13
N LEU A 614 18.36 -14.39 20.05
CA LEU A 614 17.03 -14.82 19.65
C LEU A 614 17.00 -15.56 18.29
N PRO A 615 17.63 -15.07 17.20
CA PRO A 615 17.60 -15.78 15.91
C PRO A 615 18.24 -17.16 15.98
N ALA A 616 19.41 -17.27 16.63
CA ALA A 616 20.08 -18.55 16.79
C ALA A 616 19.26 -19.55 17.63
N LEU A 617 18.51 -19.06 18.62
CA LEU A 617 17.63 -19.92 19.42
C LEU A 617 16.41 -20.36 18.64
N VAL A 618 15.78 -19.47 17.86
CA VAL A 618 14.65 -19.81 16.97
C VAL A 618 15.05 -20.93 16.01
N ASP A 619 16.23 -20.84 15.40
CA ASP A 619 16.72 -21.87 14.48
C ASP A 619 17.00 -23.20 15.18
N VAL A 620 17.72 -23.18 16.32
CA VAL A 620 18.16 -24.40 17.02
C VAL A 620 17.02 -25.14 17.72
N THR A 621 15.99 -24.43 18.17
CA THR A 621 14.82 -25.04 18.84
C THR A 621 13.67 -25.35 17.89
N GLU A 622 13.83 -25.09 16.59
CA GLU A 622 12.75 -25.19 15.59
C GLU A 622 11.51 -24.37 16.00
N TYR A 623 11.74 -23.18 16.56
CA TYR A 623 10.72 -22.27 17.09
C TYR A 623 9.88 -22.81 18.26
N ASP A 624 10.46 -23.65 19.13
CA ASP A 624 9.86 -23.97 20.44
C ASP A 624 10.05 -22.82 21.44
N LEU A 625 8.97 -22.12 21.78
CA LEU A 625 9.00 -20.94 22.67
C LEU A 625 9.37 -21.26 24.12
N GLU A 626 9.05 -22.45 24.61
CA GLU A 626 9.40 -22.86 25.99
C GLU A 626 10.90 -23.12 26.09
N ASP A 627 11.48 -23.79 25.08
CA ASP A 627 12.92 -24.00 25.00
C ASP A 627 13.69 -22.69 24.75
N ILE A 628 13.17 -21.78 23.92
CA ILE A 628 13.74 -20.43 23.75
C ILE A 628 13.76 -19.70 25.10
N ALA A 629 12.65 -19.65 25.82
CA ALA A 629 12.58 -19.01 27.13
C ALA A 629 13.56 -19.64 28.13
N ARG A 630 13.65 -20.98 28.16
CA ARG A 630 14.58 -21.72 29.02
C ARG A 630 16.04 -21.38 28.71
N LEU A 631 16.43 -21.33 27.43
CA LEU A 631 17.79 -21.05 27.00
C LEU A 631 18.19 -19.58 27.22
N LEU A 632 17.27 -18.64 27.00
CA LEU A 632 17.50 -17.22 27.32
C LEU A 632 17.78 -17.02 28.82
N ASN A 633 17.02 -17.69 29.70
CA ASN A 633 17.24 -17.64 31.15
C ASN A 633 18.56 -18.28 31.60
N ALA A 634 19.15 -19.18 30.80
CA ALA A 634 20.42 -19.84 31.11
C ALA A 634 21.66 -19.06 30.68
N THR A 635 21.48 -17.91 30.02
CA THR A 635 22.59 -17.09 29.48
C THR A 635 23.33 -16.35 30.60
N ASP A 636 24.67 -16.43 30.61
CA ASP A 636 25.57 -15.71 31.53
C ASP A 636 26.56 -14.84 30.74
N PRO A 637 26.72 -13.53 31.04
CA PRO A 637 25.96 -12.73 31.99
C PRO A 637 24.47 -12.69 31.67
N LYS A 638 23.62 -12.55 32.71
CA LYS A 638 22.16 -12.43 32.57
C LYS A 638 21.81 -11.41 31.47
N LEU A 639 20.83 -11.75 30.63
CA LEU A 639 20.26 -10.81 29.66
C LEU A 639 19.39 -9.77 30.38
N ALA A 640 19.46 -8.53 29.91
CA ALA A 640 18.53 -7.48 30.29
C ALA A 640 17.14 -7.73 29.68
N GLY A 641 16.12 -7.04 30.17
CA GLY A 641 14.72 -7.33 29.86
C GLY A 641 13.98 -7.90 31.08
N PRO A 642 12.92 -8.72 30.87
CA PRO A 642 12.13 -9.29 31.96
C PRO A 642 12.99 -10.07 32.96
N GLU A 643 12.64 -10.02 34.26
CA GLU A 643 13.41 -10.68 35.32
C GLU A 643 13.63 -12.18 35.04
N ARG A 644 12.64 -12.81 34.42
CA ARG A 644 12.66 -14.18 33.92
C ARG A 644 11.89 -14.25 32.61
N TYR A 645 12.47 -14.81 31.56
CA TYR A 645 11.77 -15.05 30.29
C TYR A 645 10.75 -16.18 30.42
N THR A 646 9.55 -15.94 29.91
CA THR A 646 8.44 -16.89 29.75
C THR A 646 7.88 -16.73 28.34
N VAL A 647 7.07 -17.68 27.87
CA VAL A 647 6.38 -17.53 26.58
C VAL A 647 5.57 -16.23 26.51
N ALA A 648 4.87 -15.90 27.61
CA ALA A 648 4.03 -14.71 27.68
C ALA A 648 4.83 -13.41 27.50
N ASN A 649 5.95 -13.25 28.22
CA ASN A 649 6.72 -12.02 28.09
C ASN A 649 7.63 -12.00 26.85
N LEU A 650 7.95 -13.14 26.24
CA LEU A 650 8.56 -13.15 24.91
C LEU A 650 7.62 -12.57 23.85
N LYS A 651 6.34 -12.92 23.90
CA LYS A 651 5.30 -12.32 23.05
C LYS A 651 5.12 -10.84 23.34
N GLU A 652 5.16 -10.44 24.62
CA GLU A 652 5.14 -9.03 25.02
C GLU A 652 6.32 -8.23 24.48
N VAL A 653 7.54 -8.78 24.58
CA VAL A 653 8.76 -8.19 23.98
C VAL A 653 8.62 -8.09 22.46
N ALA A 654 8.07 -9.11 21.80
CA ALA A 654 7.89 -9.10 20.35
C ALA A 654 6.91 -8.00 19.91
N ARG A 655 5.77 -7.87 20.60
CA ARG A 655 4.82 -6.78 20.34
C ARG A 655 5.42 -5.40 20.63
N ALA A 656 6.11 -5.25 21.76
CA ALA A 656 6.78 -4.00 22.13
C ALA A 656 7.82 -3.58 21.08
N TRP A 657 8.58 -4.52 20.51
CA TRP A 657 9.49 -4.26 19.40
C TRP A 657 8.77 -3.71 18.18
N MET A 658 7.66 -4.34 17.76
CA MET A 658 6.90 -3.93 16.58
C MET A 658 6.28 -2.55 16.75
N ASP A 659 5.64 -2.29 17.89
CA ASP A 659 5.03 -0.99 18.20
C ASP A 659 6.09 0.12 18.32
N ASP A 660 7.21 -0.14 19.01
CA ASP A 660 8.27 0.85 19.17
C ASP A 660 9.02 1.13 17.85
N MET A 661 9.25 0.11 17.01
CA MET A 661 9.82 0.31 15.67
C MET A 661 8.87 1.08 14.76
N HIS A 662 7.57 0.82 14.85
CA HIS A 662 6.57 1.59 14.11
C HIS A 662 6.62 3.08 14.45
N ASP A 663 6.59 3.40 15.74
CA ASP A 663 6.69 4.78 16.23
C ASP A 663 8.01 5.43 15.75
N TYR A 664 9.12 4.70 15.83
CA TYR A 664 10.43 5.16 15.39
C TYR A 664 10.53 5.41 13.87
N CYS A 665 9.73 4.71 13.07
CA CYS A 665 9.67 4.91 11.61
C CYS A 665 8.88 6.17 11.20
N ASN A 666 8.26 6.90 12.13
CA ASN A 666 7.54 8.12 11.81
C ASN A 666 8.49 9.21 11.28
N ILE A 667 8.19 9.77 10.10
CA ILE A 667 9.09 10.76 9.47
C ILE A 667 9.23 12.04 10.29
N GLY A 668 8.27 12.33 11.19
CA GLY A 668 8.32 13.49 12.07
C GLY A 668 9.62 13.57 12.89
N HIS A 669 10.26 12.43 13.15
CA HIS A 669 11.54 12.36 13.86
C HIS A 669 12.74 12.79 13.01
N SER A 670 12.68 12.71 11.68
CA SER A 670 13.80 12.99 10.78
C SER A 670 13.74 14.36 10.08
N LEU A 671 12.57 15.03 10.07
CA LEU A 671 12.37 16.29 9.35
C LEU A 671 13.36 17.41 9.73
N GLY A 672 13.77 17.46 11.00
CA GLY A 672 14.70 18.46 11.51
C GLY A 672 16.15 18.29 11.02
N SER A 673 16.50 17.12 10.48
CA SER A 673 17.85 16.78 10.01
C SER A 673 18.01 16.79 8.48
N LEU A 674 16.98 17.19 7.74
CA LEU A 674 17.02 17.24 6.28
C LEU A 674 18.06 18.26 5.78
N ASP A 675 18.88 17.86 4.81
CA ASP A 675 19.79 18.76 4.12
C ASP A 675 19.02 19.59 3.08
N PRO A 676 18.95 20.93 3.24
CA PRO A 676 18.21 21.80 2.31
C PRO A 676 18.71 21.71 0.87
N VAL A 677 20.01 21.50 0.65
CA VAL A 677 20.59 21.42 -0.70
C VAL A 677 20.13 20.14 -1.39
N GLN A 678 20.06 19.03 -0.65
CA GLN A 678 19.60 17.77 -1.18
C GLN A 678 18.10 17.75 -1.44
N SER A 679 17.28 18.23 -0.49
CA SER A 679 15.83 18.33 -0.70
C SER A 679 15.50 19.20 -1.91
N ALA A 680 16.20 20.33 -2.09
CA ALA A 680 16.00 21.22 -3.22
C ALA A 680 16.42 20.57 -4.55
N TYR A 681 17.53 19.84 -4.55
CA TYR A 681 18.01 19.12 -5.73
C TYR A 681 17.03 18.04 -6.20
N THR A 682 16.49 17.24 -5.27
CA THR A 682 15.53 16.18 -5.61
C THR A 682 14.21 16.77 -6.13
N LEU A 683 13.74 17.89 -5.57
CA LEU A 683 12.60 18.62 -6.12
C LEU A 683 12.88 19.12 -7.55
N ALA A 684 14.05 19.71 -7.78
CA ALA A 684 14.45 20.19 -9.10
C ALA A 684 14.55 19.05 -10.14
N LEU A 685 14.96 17.84 -9.74
CA LEU A 685 14.93 16.65 -10.60
C LEU A 685 13.50 16.24 -10.97
N ARG A 686 12.56 16.28 -10.00
CA ARG A 686 11.15 15.99 -10.26
C ARG A 686 10.55 16.99 -11.25
N GLU A 687 10.83 18.28 -11.06
CA GLU A 687 10.41 19.34 -11.97
C GLU A 687 11.04 19.20 -13.36
N PHE A 688 12.33 18.83 -13.41
CA PHE A 688 13.05 18.56 -14.65
C PHE A 688 12.40 17.44 -15.46
N ARG A 689 11.98 16.35 -14.78
CA ARG A 689 11.25 15.23 -15.38
C ARG A 689 9.85 15.63 -15.81
N ALA A 690 9.12 16.37 -14.97
CA ALA A 690 7.78 16.85 -15.29
C ALA A 690 7.75 17.74 -16.55
N ALA A 691 8.78 18.57 -16.75
CA ALA A 691 8.95 19.39 -17.95
C ALA A 691 9.33 18.59 -19.21
N ARG A 692 9.77 17.33 -19.05
CA ARG A 692 10.28 16.46 -20.13
C ARG A 692 9.64 15.07 -20.08
N PRO A 693 8.31 14.96 -20.26
CA PRO A 693 7.61 13.67 -20.21
C PRO A 693 8.14 12.68 -21.25
N TRP A 694 8.77 13.16 -22.34
CA TRP A 694 9.41 12.33 -23.36
C TRP A 694 10.58 11.48 -22.83
N LEU A 695 11.19 11.83 -21.69
CA LEU A 695 12.23 11.02 -21.05
C LEU A 695 11.74 9.65 -20.61
N ARG A 696 10.41 9.47 -20.46
CA ARG A 696 9.76 8.18 -20.22
C ARG A 696 9.98 7.18 -21.35
N ASN A 697 10.14 7.66 -22.59
CA ASN A 697 10.27 6.78 -23.75
C ASN A 697 11.62 6.06 -23.75
N ASN A 698 11.66 4.87 -24.36
CA ASN A 698 12.90 4.12 -24.55
C ASN A 698 13.95 4.92 -25.35
N TYR A 699 15.20 4.51 -25.22
CA TYR A 699 16.32 5.13 -25.94
C TYR A 699 16.16 4.98 -27.45
N GLY A 700 16.27 6.10 -28.15
CA GLY A 700 16.30 6.13 -29.60
C GLY A 700 17.69 5.84 -30.18
N PRO A 701 17.83 5.69 -31.51
CA PRO A 701 19.11 5.40 -32.16
C PRO A 701 20.20 6.46 -31.95
N LYS A 702 19.82 7.68 -31.58
CA LYS A 702 20.74 8.78 -31.28
C LYS A 702 21.11 8.85 -29.80
N ASP A 703 20.39 8.16 -28.93
CA ASP A 703 20.65 8.18 -27.50
C ASP A 703 21.84 7.28 -27.15
N HIS A 704 22.60 7.70 -26.15
CA HIS A 704 23.82 7.00 -25.74
C HIS A 704 23.83 6.79 -24.24
N PHE A 705 24.18 5.58 -23.80
CA PHE A 705 24.41 5.27 -22.40
C PHE A 705 25.64 4.38 -22.28
N GLY A 706 26.52 4.75 -21.35
CA GLY A 706 27.77 4.04 -21.10
C GLY A 706 28.41 4.48 -19.80
N TYR A 707 29.62 4.01 -19.56
CA TYR A 707 30.43 4.41 -18.42
C TYR A 707 31.86 4.75 -18.84
N ILE A 708 32.56 5.52 -18.02
CA ILE A 708 33.94 5.93 -18.32
C ILE A 708 34.90 4.74 -18.16
N GLU A 709 35.71 4.50 -19.19
CA GLU A 709 36.74 3.46 -19.22
C GLU A 709 38.17 4.06 -19.28
N PRO A 710 39.18 3.39 -18.68
CA PRO A 710 39.04 2.24 -17.78
C PRO A 710 38.44 2.66 -16.43
N LEU A 711 37.74 1.74 -15.75
CA LEU A 711 37.03 2.01 -14.50
C LEU A 711 37.92 2.59 -13.39
N ASN A 712 39.18 2.13 -13.28
CA ASN A 712 40.15 2.63 -12.29
C ASN A 712 39.59 2.75 -10.84
N GLY A 713 38.70 1.82 -10.45
CA GLY A 713 38.09 1.78 -9.12
C GLY A 713 36.91 2.73 -8.91
N ARG A 714 36.26 3.21 -9.99
CA ARG A 714 35.05 4.03 -9.93
C ARG A 714 34.08 3.70 -11.06
N THR A 715 32.80 3.94 -10.82
CA THR A 715 31.71 3.75 -11.77
C THR A 715 31.08 5.12 -12.05
N VAL A 716 31.39 5.69 -13.22
CA VAL A 716 30.82 6.97 -13.67
C VAL A 716 30.04 6.73 -14.95
N PHE A 717 28.72 6.85 -14.86
CA PHE A 717 27.81 6.72 -16.00
C PHE A 717 27.74 8.03 -16.78
N THR A 718 27.52 7.89 -18.09
CA THR A 718 27.22 8.98 -19.00
C THR A 718 25.96 8.63 -19.79
N ALA A 719 25.04 9.57 -19.90
CA ALA A 719 23.78 9.38 -20.58
C ALA A 719 23.46 10.59 -21.47
N LEU A 720 23.21 10.38 -22.76
CA LEU A 720 22.74 11.38 -23.70
C LEU A 720 21.35 10.97 -24.22
N ARG A 721 20.36 11.84 -24.06
CA ARG A 721 18.99 11.67 -24.51
C ARG A 721 18.60 12.78 -25.49
N HIS A 722 17.77 12.47 -26.48
CA HIS A 722 17.25 13.41 -27.49
C HIS A 722 15.74 13.54 -27.39
N GLY A 723 15.27 14.76 -27.20
CA GLY A 723 13.86 15.13 -27.22
C GLY A 723 13.32 15.36 -28.63
N PRO A 724 11.99 15.38 -28.79
CA PRO A 724 11.33 15.55 -30.08
C PRO A 724 11.62 16.91 -30.74
N ASP A 725 11.86 17.95 -29.95
CA ASP A 725 12.08 19.32 -30.43
C ASP A 725 13.56 19.66 -30.65
N GLY A 726 14.44 18.66 -30.74
CA GLY A 726 15.88 18.87 -30.82
C GLY A 726 16.54 19.27 -29.49
N GLU A 727 15.81 19.21 -28.37
CA GLU A 727 16.45 19.27 -27.06
C GLU A 727 17.34 18.04 -26.84
N GLN A 728 18.48 18.22 -26.20
CA GLN A 728 19.33 17.15 -25.72
C GLN A 728 19.54 17.29 -24.22
N VAL A 729 19.55 16.16 -23.53
CA VAL A 729 19.86 16.04 -22.10
C VAL A 729 21.09 15.16 -21.95
N TYR A 730 22.15 15.68 -21.33
CA TYR A 730 23.39 14.95 -21.08
C TYR A 730 23.68 14.88 -19.58
N CYS A 731 23.87 13.68 -19.05
CA CYS A 731 24.17 13.45 -17.64
C CYS A 731 25.55 12.82 -17.47
N VAL A 732 26.27 13.24 -16.44
CA VAL A 732 27.48 12.56 -15.93
C VAL A 732 27.25 12.25 -14.46
N ILE A 733 27.28 10.96 -14.11
CA ILE A 733 26.72 10.45 -12.85
C ILE A 733 27.73 9.52 -12.18
N HIS A 734 28.27 9.94 -11.03
CA HIS A 734 29.21 9.13 -10.27
C HIS A 734 28.46 8.21 -9.31
N MET A 735 28.22 6.98 -9.77
CA MET A 735 27.38 6.00 -9.06
C MET A 735 28.08 5.36 -7.86
N GLU A 736 29.40 5.19 -7.94
CA GLU A 736 30.14 4.44 -6.92
C GLU A 736 31.66 4.61 -7.07
N GLY A 737 32.39 4.54 -5.95
CA GLY A 737 33.83 4.26 -5.94
C GLY A 737 34.72 5.47 -5.65
N LYS A 738 35.99 5.41 -6.09
CA LYS A 738 36.96 6.49 -5.84
C LYS A 738 36.61 7.76 -6.62
N GLU A 739 37.00 8.91 -6.08
CA GLU A 739 36.86 10.18 -6.82
C GLU A 739 37.53 10.13 -8.20
N THR A 740 37.02 10.92 -9.14
CA THR A 740 37.65 11.11 -10.43
C THR A 740 38.96 11.88 -10.27
N GLY A 741 39.82 11.86 -11.31
CA GLY A 741 40.76 12.97 -11.50
C GLY A 741 40.02 14.19 -12.07
N ASP A 742 40.77 15.22 -12.46
CA ASP A 742 40.21 16.35 -13.21
C ASP A 742 39.57 15.83 -14.51
N LEU A 743 38.24 15.97 -14.58
CA LEU A 743 37.44 15.53 -15.71
C LEU A 743 36.66 16.73 -16.24
N ASP A 744 36.74 17.00 -17.54
CA ASP A 744 35.83 17.96 -18.20
C ASP A 744 34.65 17.19 -18.80
N PRO A 745 33.43 17.30 -18.23
CA PRO A 745 32.25 16.55 -18.67
C PRO A 745 31.95 16.71 -20.16
N LEU A 746 32.14 17.92 -20.71
CA LEU A 746 31.80 18.24 -22.10
C LEU A 746 32.90 17.87 -23.11
N ARG A 747 34.04 17.36 -22.63
CA ARG A 747 35.14 16.83 -23.46
C ARG A 747 35.26 15.31 -23.40
N LEU A 748 34.34 14.64 -22.71
CA LEU A 748 34.24 13.19 -22.74
C LEU A 748 33.96 12.71 -24.17
N LYS A 749 34.52 11.56 -24.55
CA LYS A 749 34.33 10.97 -25.89
C LYS A 749 32.97 10.26 -26.00
N VAL A 750 31.88 10.96 -25.70
CA VAL A 750 30.50 10.46 -25.85
C VAL A 750 29.96 10.92 -27.21
N PRO A 751 29.56 10.03 -28.12
CA PRO A 751 29.07 10.46 -29.43
C PRO A 751 27.83 11.37 -29.30
N GLY A 752 27.81 12.45 -30.08
CA GLY A 752 26.69 13.40 -30.12
C GLY A 752 26.77 14.58 -29.16
N ILE A 753 27.77 14.64 -28.26
CA ILE A 753 27.94 15.79 -27.36
C ILE A 753 28.76 16.93 -27.96
N ASP A 754 29.45 16.71 -29.09
CA ASP A 754 30.29 17.72 -29.75
C ASP A 754 29.52 19.01 -30.05
N GLY A 755 30.23 20.14 -30.00
CA GLY A 755 29.69 21.48 -30.28
C GLY A 755 29.44 22.33 -29.03
N PHE A 756 28.90 23.52 -29.24
CA PHE A 756 28.66 24.52 -28.19
C PHE A 756 27.18 24.55 -27.75
N GLY A 757 26.86 25.37 -26.75
CA GLY A 757 25.48 25.62 -26.31
C GLY A 757 24.95 24.67 -25.23
N TRP A 758 25.83 23.92 -24.57
CA TRP A 758 25.49 23.18 -23.36
C TRP A 758 25.40 24.10 -22.16
N GLU A 759 24.34 23.94 -21.38
CA GLU A 759 24.11 24.63 -20.12
C GLU A 759 24.01 23.60 -18.99
N CYS A 760 24.75 23.78 -17.91
CA CYS A 760 24.59 22.96 -16.71
C CYS A 760 23.36 23.43 -15.93
N VAL A 761 22.31 22.62 -15.97
CA VAL A 761 21.00 22.96 -15.41
C VAL A 761 20.77 22.35 -14.02
N LEU A 762 21.39 21.21 -13.71
CA LEU A 762 21.31 20.60 -12.38
C LEU A 762 22.69 20.14 -11.91
N ARG A 763 22.95 20.37 -10.62
CA ARG A 763 24.18 20.04 -9.91
C ARG A 763 23.79 19.35 -8.61
N SER A 764 24.26 18.13 -8.39
CA SER A 764 24.03 17.44 -7.13
C SER A 764 24.66 18.18 -5.94
N PRO A 765 24.22 17.90 -4.69
CA PRO A 765 24.90 18.39 -3.50
C PRO A 765 26.43 18.15 -3.53
N GLY A 766 27.18 19.13 -3.01
CA GLY A 766 28.64 19.13 -3.01
C GLY A 766 29.31 19.74 -4.25
N ILE A 767 28.53 20.15 -5.26
CA ILE A 767 29.00 20.93 -6.41
C ILE A 767 28.51 22.37 -6.26
N GLY A 768 29.42 23.35 -6.37
CA GLY A 768 29.09 24.78 -6.23
C GLY A 768 28.11 25.28 -7.29
N GLU A 769 27.20 26.19 -6.91
CA GLU A 769 26.21 26.81 -7.81
C GLU A 769 26.87 27.59 -8.97
N ASP A 770 28.10 28.07 -8.75
CA ASP A 770 28.93 28.80 -9.72
C ASP A 770 29.55 27.90 -10.79
N TYR A 771 29.52 26.59 -10.63
CA TYR A 771 30.04 25.67 -11.63
C TYR A 771 29.16 25.68 -12.89
N LEU A 772 29.68 26.15 -14.02
CA LEU A 772 28.95 26.17 -15.29
C LEU A 772 29.41 25.06 -16.26
N SER A 773 30.73 24.88 -16.36
CA SER A 773 31.40 23.87 -17.20
C SER A 773 32.91 23.86 -16.88
N GLY A 774 33.65 22.92 -17.47
CA GLY A 774 35.11 22.81 -17.34
C GLY A 774 35.53 21.62 -16.46
N PRO A 775 36.83 21.53 -16.13
CA PRO A 775 37.35 20.44 -15.30
C PRO A 775 36.74 20.43 -13.88
N ILE A 776 36.34 19.25 -13.41
CA ILE A 776 35.82 19.00 -12.06
C ILE A 776 36.25 17.62 -11.57
N VAL A 777 36.38 17.47 -10.25
CA VAL A 777 36.52 16.17 -9.57
C VAL A 777 35.15 15.74 -9.05
N LEU A 778 34.62 14.63 -9.57
CA LEU A 778 33.38 14.02 -9.09
C LEU A 778 33.69 12.95 -8.04
N ARG A 779 32.83 12.86 -7.04
CA ARG A 779 32.88 11.86 -5.96
C ARG A 779 31.62 11.02 -5.95
N ASP A 780 31.63 9.95 -5.18
CA ASP A 780 30.46 9.10 -4.97
C ASP A 780 29.21 9.93 -4.64
N SER A 781 28.12 9.61 -5.33
CA SER A 781 26.81 10.29 -5.26
C SER A 781 26.74 11.69 -5.88
N MET A 782 27.76 12.11 -6.64
CA MET A 782 27.71 13.37 -7.41
C MET A 782 27.18 13.16 -8.84
N ALA A 783 26.44 14.14 -9.34
CA ALA A 783 25.89 14.13 -10.67
C ALA A 783 25.76 15.55 -11.26
N LEU A 784 25.90 15.63 -12.58
CA LEU A 784 25.70 16.84 -13.38
C LEU A 784 24.71 16.54 -14.50
N VAL A 785 23.77 17.46 -14.73
CA VAL A 785 22.85 17.42 -15.87
C VAL A 785 23.04 18.67 -16.71
N PHE A 786 23.27 18.47 -18.01
CA PHE A 786 23.40 19.50 -19.01
C PHE A 786 22.25 19.41 -20.01
N THR A 787 21.82 20.55 -20.53
CA THR A 787 20.87 20.60 -21.65
C THR A 787 21.41 21.44 -22.79
N ARG A 788 20.96 21.12 -24.00
CA ARG A 788 21.22 21.92 -25.21
C ARG A 788 19.99 21.86 -26.10
N LYS A 789 19.62 22.99 -26.71
CA LYS A 789 18.67 23.00 -27.84
C LYS A 789 19.45 23.08 -29.14
N THR A 790 19.42 22.01 -29.93
CA THR A 790 19.98 22.08 -31.29
C THR A 790 19.02 22.89 -32.16
N ARG A 791 19.55 23.92 -32.84
CA ARG A 791 18.79 24.73 -33.81
C ARG A 791 18.32 23.93 -35.00
#